data_AF-A0A1M4E776-F1
#
_entry.id   AF-A0A1M4E776-F1
#
_cell.length_a   1.000
_cell.length_b   1.000
_cell.length_c   1.000
_cell.angle_alpha   90.00
_cell.angle_beta   90.00
_cell.angle_gamma   90.00
#
_symmetry.space_group_name_H-M   'P 1'
#
loop_
_entity.id
_entity.type
_entity.pdbx_description
1 polymer ?
#
loop_
_entity_poly.entity_id
_entity_poly.type
_entity_poly.pdbx_seq_one_letter_code
_entity_poly.pdbx_strand_id
1 'polypeptide(L)'
;MLRRLMAPEAGTVEAAGLLAAAGSVGPSFQPGLLPRTTRDQALITGVVASANYAFAATTQALAEAVGRGLLPRRDTVRRRGARAVLTDPRTAALVTQLCACGAGIALQRLAVQHPGERLGRAAVRVFGWRLTAGGVAGALATAADAVADRLTGARTAARVNVAATLLAGAGVSAVLYARQRRGADVPAGTQAIRAAGVGTLVSASILAAARAESAAAAALGRAVTVAVPSLAPAERLAGHALTLSLLCYAGRRAALAAYRRIDSAGVVVEPAHQERPTSPLVSGGPGSLVQWADFGREGRRYVGMTLSARDIAHVTGAQDSRDPIRVFVGLASALTPGERADLAMRELERTGAFERRVLAYFSPTGSGYVNYVAAETLEYLTGGDVASIAIAYSVRPSFLSLDRVRAAWEENLAFLTALSWRLRAIDPDRRPRLVLFGESLGSQAAQNVFLHQGTRGLALLGIDRALFVGTPFASAWRRAWLDDPAACDGDGRVVEVASYEEWLALPAERRAAARVVLLTHHEDPVPKLGLPLLIQAPDWLGPVRGPGIPQAARWRPFVTALITFVDMLNAIHVVPGQFVSLGHDYRGDLARFVRLAFDLPADAATMAAVERALRERELHWAHRRVAGGPKDVTLPA
;
A
#
# COMPACT_ATOMS: atom_id res chain seq x y z
N MET A 1 15.05 26.12 43.90
CA MET A 1 13.82 25.90 43.09
C MET A 1 14.12 25.84 41.59
N LEU A 2 14.97 26.71 41.02
CA LEU A 2 15.42 26.68 39.62
C LEU A 2 16.18 25.41 39.18
N ARG A 3 16.99 24.76 40.03
CA ARG A 3 17.67 23.50 39.68
C ARG A 3 16.74 22.31 39.43
N ARG A 4 15.53 22.29 40.02
CA ARG A 4 14.52 21.23 39.77
C ARG A 4 13.74 21.44 38.46
N LEU A 5 13.85 22.63 37.86
CA LEU A 5 13.23 22.98 36.57
C LEU A 5 14.18 22.76 35.38
N MET A 6 15.48 22.54 35.61
CA MET A 6 16.49 22.52 34.55
C MET A 6 16.98 21.13 34.10
N ALA A 7 16.40 20.04 34.57
CA ALA A 7 16.61 18.73 33.97
C ALA A 7 15.36 17.86 34.15
N PRO A 8 14.55 17.63 33.11
CA PRO A 8 13.49 16.64 33.20
C PRO A 8 14.15 15.29 33.46
N GLU A 9 13.83 14.71 34.61
CA GLU A 9 14.24 13.36 34.99
C GLU A 9 13.21 12.36 34.46
N ALA A 10 13.67 11.24 33.93
CA ALA A 10 12.84 10.16 33.41
C ALA A 10 13.12 8.84 34.14
N GLY A 11 12.12 7.96 34.21
CA GLY A 11 12.35 6.57 34.64
C GLY A 11 13.24 5.83 33.64
N THR A 12 13.87 4.73 34.05
CA THR A 12 14.69 3.87 33.17
C THR A 12 13.91 3.32 31.98
N VAL A 13 12.63 2.99 32.17
CA VAL A 13 11.66 2.62 31.12
C VAL A 13 11.47 3.74 30.10
N GLU A 14 11.20 4.96 30.58
CA GLU A 14 11.00 6.13 29.73
C GLU A 14 12.29 6.45 28.95
N ALA A 15 13.45 6.36 29.61
CA ALA A 15 14.74 6.64 28.99
C ALA A 15 15.09 5.65 27.88
N ALA A 16 14.85 4.35 28.10
CA ALA A 16 15.01 3.33 27.06
C ALA A 16 14.10 3.62 25.85
N GLY A 17 12.85 3.99 26.12
CA GLY A 17 11.89 4.42 25.10
C GLY A 17 12.38 5.63 24.30
N LEU A 18 12.80 6.71 24.98
CA LEU A 18 13.26 7.95 24.36
C LEU A 18 14.51 7.72 23.50
N LEU A 19 15.46 6.92 23.99
CA LEU A 19 16.67 6.62 23.25
C LEU A 19 16.34 5.84 21.97
N ALA A 20 15.46 4.84 22.05
CA ALA A 20 15.02 4.07 20.88
C ALA A 20 14.25 4.94 19.88
N ALA A 21 13.38 5.83 20.36
CA ALA A 21 12.65 6.78 19.53
C ALA A 21 13.61 7.69 18.75
N ALA A 22 14.51 8.38 19.46
CA ALA A 22 15.50 9.27 18.88
C ALA A 22 16.43 8.52 17.91
N GLY A 23 16.93 7.34 18.31
CA GLY A 23 17.81 6.49 17.51
C GLY A 23 17.16 5.96 16.23
N SER A 24 15.83 5.87 16.18
CA SER A 24 15.10 5.37 15.02
C SER A 24 14.86 6.42 13.92
N VAL A 25 15.14 7.70 14.19
CA VAL A 25 14.91 8.79 13.24
C VAL A 25 15.82 8.70 12.03
N GLY A 26 17.13 8.54 12.19
CA GLY A 26 18.06 8.36 11.08
C GLY A 26 17.64 7.20 10.17
N PRO A 27 17.36 6.01 10.73
CA PRO A 27 16.74 4.90 10.02
C PRO A 27 15.46 5.22 9.24
N SER A 28 14.59 6.11 9.72
CA SER A 28 13.33 6.43 9.03
C SER A 28 13.53 7.15 7.69
N PHE A 29 14.71 7.76 7.49
CA PHE A 29 15.08 8.44 6.23
C PHE A 29 15.59 7.49 5.15
N GLN A 30 15.52 6.17 5.33
CA GLN A 30 15.85 5.24 4.24
C GLN A 30 14.97 5.45 3.03
N PRO A 31 15.54 5.36 1.81
CA PRO A 31 14.76 5.55 0.60
C PRO A 31 13.66 4.50 0.51
N GLY A 32 12.47 4.95 0.13
CA GLY A 32 11.36 4.09 -0.30
C GLY A 32 11.46 3.82 -1.79
N LEU A 33 10.45 3.15 -2.34
CA LEU A 33 10.34 2.89 -3.77
C LEU A 33 10.06 4.17 -4.57
N LEU A 34 9.42 5.17 -3.95
CA LEU A 34 9.06 6.42 -4.61
C LEU A 34 9.59 7.65 -3.84
N PRO A 35 9.68 8.81 -4.51
CA PRO A 35 9.94 10.08 -3.85
C PRO A 35 8.87 10.38 -2.79
N ARG A 36 9.28 11.04 -1.71
CA ARG A 36 8.41 11.38 -0.57
C ARG A 36 8.44 12.87 -0.31
N THR A 37 7.29 13.42 0.04
CA THR A 37 7.20 14.81 0.48
C THR A 37 7.72 14.96 1.92
N THR A 38 7.98 16.19 2.36
CA THR A 38 8.33 16.47 3.76
C THR A 38 7.24 15.99 4.74
N ARG A 39 5.97 16.09 4.33
CA ARG A 39 4.83 15.62 5.12
C ARG A 39 4.86 14.10 5.32
N ASP A 40 5.10 13.35 4.25
CA ASP A 40 5.18 11.89 4.28
C ASP A 40 6.34 11.42 5.15
N GLN A 41 7.50 12.08 5.00
CA GLN A 41 8.66 11.77 5.83
C GLN A 41 8.41 12.07 7.32
N ALA A 42 7.71 13.16 7.64
CA ALA A 42 7.33 13.49 9.00
C ALA A 42 6.38 12.42 9.59
N LEU A 43 5.39 11.98 8.82
CA LEU A 43 4.48 10.89 9.21
C LEU A 43 5.23 9.60 9.49
N ILE A 44 6.08 9.14 8.56
CA ILE A 44 6.89 7.92 8.72
C ILE A 44 7.74 8.03 9.98
N THR A 45 8.46 9.14 10.15
CA THR A 45 9.34 9.35 11.29
C THR A 45 8.58 9.34 12.61
N GLY A 46 7.43 10.00 12.69
CA GLY A 46 6.59 10.00 13.88
C GLY A 46 6.12 8.59 14.26
N VAL A 47 5.58 7.84 13.29
CA VAL A 47 5.08 6.47 13.53
C VAL A 47 6.21 5.52 13.91
N VAL A 48 7.35 5.58 13.22
CA VAL A 48 8.54 4.76 13.53
C VAL A 48 9.08 5.07 14.92
N ALA A 49 9.23 6.35 15.27
CA ALA A 49 9.73 6.74 16.59
C ALA A 49 8.77 6.31 17.72
N SER A 50 7.47 6.47 17.51
CA SER A 50 6.44 6.10 18.49
C SER A 50 6.39 4.57 18.70
N ALA A 51 6.49 3.80 17.62
CA ALA A 51 6.56 2.34 17.71
C ALA A 51 7.82 1.88 18.44
N ASN A 52 9.00 2.44 18.10
CA ASN A 52 10.24 2.08 18.78
C ASN A 52 10.28 2.51 20.25
N TYR A 53 9.69 3.66 20.59
CA TYR A 53 9.46 4.06 21.98
C TYR A 53 8.69 2.98 22.74
N ALA A 54 7.51 2.60 22.23
CA ALA A 54 6.64 1.64 22.88
C ALA A 54 7.31 0.27 23.06
N PHE A 55 8.01 -0.22 22.03
CA PHE A 55 8.72 -1.50 22.10
C PHE A 55 9.87 -1.49 23.11
N ALA A 56 10.70 -0.45 23.09
CA ALA A 56 11.83 -0.37 24.02
C ALA A 56 11.38 -0.16 25.47
N ALA A 57 10.37 0.69 25.69
CA ALA A 57 9.76 0.88 27.01
C ALA A 57 9.16 -0.44 27.53
N THR A 58 8.43 -1.19 26.71
CA THR A 58 7.86 -2.48 27.10
C THR A 58 8.94 -3.50 27.42
N THR A 59 10.00 -3.57 26.61
CA THR A 59 11.14 -4.47 26.84
C THR A 59 11.84 -4.14 28.15
N GLN A 60 12.07 -2.85 28.41
CA GLN A 60 12.71 -2.37 29.64
C GLN A 60 11.83 -2.64 30.87
N ALA A 61 10.51 -2.43 30.77
CA ALA A 61 9.58 -2.71 31.85
C ALA A 61 9.54 -4.21 32.20
N LEU A 62 9.56 -5.09 31.19
CA LEU A 62 9.65 -6.53 31.38
C LEU A 62 10.98 -6.93 32.04
N ALA A 63 12.09 -6.36 31.57
CA ALA A 63 13.40 -6.56 32.17
C ALA A 63 13.41 -6.16 33.66
N GLU A 64 12.85 -5.01 34.01
CA GLU A 64 12.76 -4.56 35.40
C GLU A 64 11.83 -5.43 36.26
N ALA A 65 10.74 -5.97 35.68
CA ALA A 65 9.86 -6.90 36.38
C ALA A 65 10.55 -8.23 36.67
N VAL A 66 11.25 -8.80 35.68
CA VAL A 66 12.03 -10.03 35.84
C VAL A 66 13.18 -9.82 36.82
N GLY A 67 13.92 -8.72 36.70
CA GLY A 67 14.99 -8.37 37.63
C GLY A 67 14.50 -8.27 39.07
N ARG A 68 13.34 -7.65 39.31
CA ARG A 68 12.72 -7.61 40.65
C ARG A 68 12.26 -8.97 41.16
N GLY A 69 11.80 -9.86 40.29
CA GLY A 69 11.41 -11.23 40.66
C GLY A 69 12.59 -12.16 40.95
N LEU A 70 13.75 -11.92 40.33
CA LEU A 70 14.99 -12.68 40.54
C LEU A 70 15.82 -12.18 41.72
N LEU A 71 15.59 -10.95 42.19
CA LEU A 71 16.26 -10.42 43.38
C LEU A 71 15.65 -11.07 44.64
N PRO A 72 16.47 -11.68 45.53
CA PRO A 72 15.98 -12.22 46.79
C PRO A 72 15.30 -11.12 47.62
N ARG A 73 14.15 -11.44 48.25
CA ARG A 73 13.53 -10.53 49.24
C ARG A 73 14.61 -10.11 50.25
N ARG A 74 14.68 -8.80 50.53
CA ARG A 74 15.71 -8.12 51.35
C ARG A 74 16.08 -8.86 52.65
N ASP A 75 15.16 -9.63 53.22
CA ASP A 75 15.37 -10.39 54.47
C ASP A 75 16.31 -11.60 54.35
N THR A 76 16.60 -12.10 53.14
CA THR A 76 17.45 -13.28 52.93
C THR A 76 18.93 -12.97 52.62
N VAL A 77 19.26 -11.72 52.28
CA VAL A 77 20.61 -11.34 51.79
C VAL A 77 21.63 -11.16 52.92
N ARG A 78 21.20 -11.08 54.18
CA ARG A 78 22.10 -10.86 55.32
C ARG A 78 22.95 -12.09 55.70
N ARG A 79 22.70 -13.28 55.11
CA ARG A 79 23.30 -14.56 55.58
C ARG A 79 24.29 -15.25 54.64
N ARG A 80 24.49 -14.79 53.40
CA ARG A 80 25.52 -15.37 52.51
C ARG A 80 26.22 -14.22 51.81
N GLY A 81 27.54 -14.09 51.98
CA GLY A 81 28.41 -13.09 51.33
C GLY A 81 28.49 -13.18 49.81
N ALA A 82 27.43 -13.65 49.16
CA ALA A 82 27.28 -13.69 47.72
C ALA A 82 26.74 -12.33 47.22
N ARG A 83 27.69 -11.53 46.70
CA ARG A 83 27.56 -10.47 45.69
C ARG A 83 26.70 -9.24 46.05
N ALA A 84 27.37 -8.24 46.62
CA ALA A 84 26.99 -6.82 46.62
C ALA A 84 26.78 -6.21 45.21
N VAL A 85 27.05 -6.96 44.13
CA VAL A 85 26.91 -6.51 42.74
C VAL A 85 25.43 -6.44 42.30
N LEU A 86 24.54 -7.25 42.91
CA LEU A 86 23.11 -7.26 42.56
C LEU A 86 22.25 -6.34 43.45
N THR A 87 22.83 -5.66 44.43
CA THR A 87 22.10 -4.71 45.30
C THR A 87 21.98 -3.30 44.70
N ASP A 88 22.80 -2.97 43.69
CA ASP A 88 22.69 -1.71 42.94
C ASP A 88 21.64 -1.85 41.83
N PRO A 89 20.53 -1.08 41.85
CA PRO A 89 19.49 -1.12 40.83
C PRO A 89 20.00 -0.87 39.40
N ARG A 90 21.05 -0.04 39.24
CA ARG A 90 21.63 0.24 37.92
C ARG A 90 22.38 -0.97 37.37
N THR A 91 23.19 -1.63 38.21
CA THR A 91 23.89 -2.85 37.83
C THR A 91 22.92 -3.99 37.51
N ALA A 92 21.85 -4.15 38.30
CA ALA A 92 20.81 -5.14 38.04
C ALA A 92 20.06 -4.89 36.71
N ALA A 93 19.76 -3.62 36.42
CA ALA A 93 19.16 -3.22 35.14
C ALA A 93 20.09 -3.53 33.95
N LEU A 94 21.37 -3.18 34.06
CA LEU A 94 22.37 -3.43 33.02
C LEU A 94 22.56 -4.92 32.73
N VAL A 95 22.65 -5.76 33.77
CA VAL A 95 22.73 -7.22 33.60
C VAL A 95 21.51 -7.76 32.86
N THR A 96 20.31 -7.33 33.24
CA THR A 96 19.07 -7.81 32.60
C THR A 96 18.99 -7.35 31.13
N GLN A 97 19.41 -6.13 30.84
CA GLN A 97 19.49 -5.60 29.47
C GLN A 97 20.49 -6.39 28.61
N LEU A 98 21.66 -6.73 29.15
CA LEU A 98 22.65 -7.56 28.45
C LEU A 98 22.14 -8.99 28.21
N CYS A 99 21.41 -9.56 29.18
CA CYS A 99 20.73 -10.85 28.99
C CYS A 99 19.68 -10.79 27.88
N ALA A 100 18.87 -9.73 27.83
CA ALA A 100 17.90 -9.51 26.76
C ALA A 100 18.60 -9.41 25.39
N CYS A 101 19.72 -8.68 25.31
CA CYS A 101 20.56 -8.64 24.10
C CYS A 101 21.04 -10.04 23.68
N GLY A 102 21.61 -10.82 24.61
CA GLY A 102 22.11 -12.17 24.34
C GLY A 102 21.01 -13.12 23.86
N ALA A 103 19.88 -13.16 24.57
CA ALA A 103 18.72 -13.96 24.18
C ALA A 103 18.16 -13.54 22.82
N GLY A 104 18.08 -12.23 22.56
CA GLY A 104 17.61 -11.70 21.28
C GLY A 104 18.52 -12.07 20.10
N ILE A 105 19.84 -12.05 20.29
CA ILE A 105 20.81 -12.50 19.30
C ILE A 105 20.68 -14.01 19.06
N ALA A 106 20.54 -14.81 20.12
CA ALA A 106 20.36 -16.25 20.01
C ALA A 106 19.10 -16.61 19.19
N LEU A 107 17.97 -15.95 19.46
CA LEU A 107 16.73 -16.13 18.70
C LEU A 107 16.90 -15.77 17.21
N GLN A 108 17.61 -14.68 16.90
CA GLN A 108 17.90 -14.30 15.51
C GLN A 108 18.78 -15.34 14.79
N ARG A 109 19.73 -15.97 15.50
CA ARG A 109 20.59 -17.03 14.95
C ARG A 109 19.85 -18.35 14.76
N LEU A 110 18.93 -18.69 15.65
CA LEU A 110 18.10 -19.91 15.55
C LEU A 110 17.03 -19.78 14.45
N ALA A 111 16.53 -18.57 14.24
CA ALA A 111 15.47 -18.28 13.27
C ALA A 111 15.99 -17.53 12.04
N VAL A 112 17.18 -17.89 11.52
CA VAL A 112 17.68 -17.34 10.24
C VAL A 112 16.64 -17.53 9.14
N GLN A 113 16.48 -16.49 8.31
CA GLN A 113 15.50 -16.46 7.23
C GLN A 113 15.87 -17.45 6.12
N HIS A 114 14.88 -18.20 5.64
CA HIS A 114 14.99 -19.04 4.45
C HIS A 114 13.88 -18.70 3.43
N PRO A 115 14.11 -18.91 2.12
CA PRO A 115 13.05 -18.82 1.12
C PRO A 115 11.88 -19.74 1.48
N GLY A 116 10.65 -19.26 1.32
CA GLY A 116 9.43 -20.02 1.62
C GLY A 116 9.19 -20.36 3.10
N GLU A 117 9.90 -19.74 4.05
CA GLU A 117 9.72 -20.07 5.47
C GLU A 117 8.32 -19.73 6.01
N ARG A 118 7.89 -20.45 7.05
CA ARG A 118 6.64 -20.15 7.77
C ARG A 118 6.77 -18.84 8.55
N LEU A 119 5.71 -18.04 8.54
CA LEU A 119 5.64 -16.75 9.24
C LEU A 119 5.93 -16.83 10.76
N GLY A 120 5.67 -17.97 11.41
CA GLY A 120 6.02 -18.17 12.82
C GLY A 120 7.52 -18.05 13.09
N ARG A 121 8.37 -18.57 12.19
CA ARG A 121 9.83 -18.44 12.31
C ARG A 121 10.28 -16.99 12.12
N ALA A 122 9.70 -16.29 11.16
CA ALA A 122 9.92 -14.86 10.94
C ALA A 122 9.52 -14.03 12.18
N ALA A 123 8.39 -14.36 12.82
CA ALA A 123 7.95 -13.72 14.06
C ALA A 123 8.94 -13.92 15.22
N VAL A 124 9.49 -15.13 15.39
CA VAL A 124 10.55 -15.40 16.40
C VAL A 124 11.80 -14.56 16.13
N ARG A 125 12.23 -14.47 14.87
CA ARG A 125 13.38 -13.66 14.48
C ARG A 125 13.16 -12.18 14.79
N VAL A 126 11.99 -11.64 14.46
CA VAL A 126 11.64 -10.24 14.74
C VAL A 126 11.51 -9.98 16.23
N PHE A 127 10.95 -10.91 16.99
CA PHE A 127 10.93 -10.82 18.44
C PHE A 127 12.36 -10.75 19.01
N GLY A 128 13.27 -11.61 18.52
CA GLY A 128 14.69 -11.56 18.88
C GLY A 128 15.35 -10.22 18.53
N TRP A 129 15.03 -9.66 17.35
CA TRP A 129 15.50 -8.33 16.94
C TRP A 129 14.99 -7.23 17.89
N ARG A 130 13.70 -7.27 18.25
CA ARG A 130 13.07 -6.30 19.18
C ARG A 130 13.68 -6.39 20.57
N LEU A 131 13.90 -7.61 21.07
CA LEU A 131 14.52 -7.86 22.37
C LEU A 131 15.96 -7.32 22.41
N THR A 132 16.72 -7.53 21.33
CA THR A 132 18.08 -6.98 21.19
C THR A 132 18.07 -5.46 21.13
N ALA A 133 17.21 -4.86 20.30
CA ALA A 133 17.13 -3.41 20.17
C ALA A 133 16.70 -2.73 21.49
N GLY A 134 15.73 -3.31 22.20
CA GLY A 134 15.28 -2.83 23.51
C GLY A 134 16.37 -2.96 24.57
N GLY A 135 17.07 -4.11 24.63
CA GLY A 135 18.19 -4.31 25.54
C GLY A 135 19.35 -3.32 25.31
N VAL A 136 19.73 -3.10 24.04
CA VAL A 136 20.74 -2.09 23.68
C VAL A 136 20.30 -0.69 24.06
N ALA A 137 19.04 -0.32 23.78
CA ALA A 137 18.53 1.00 24.12
C ALA A 137 18.53 1.25 25.63
N GLY A 138 18.11 0.25 26.43
CA GLY A 138 18.18 0.30 27.89
C GLY A 138 19.61 0.44 28.39
N ALA A 139 20.54 -0.39 27.89
CA ALA A 139 21.95 -0.35 28.30
C ALA A 139 22.60 1.00 27.98
N LEU A 140 22.33 1.55 26.79
CA LEU A 140 22.82 2.87 26.40
C LEU A 140 22.22 3.99 27.25
N ALA A 141 20.94 3.90 27.60
CA ALA A 141 20.29 4.88 28.48
C ALA A 141 20.91 4.86 29.88
N THR A 142 21.13 3.66 30.45
CA THR A 142 21.81 3.49 31.74
C THR A 142 23.26 3.97 31.70
N ALA A 143 23.98 3.73 30.59
CA ALA A 143 25.35 4.20 30.42
C ALA A 143 25.42 5.74 30.28
N ALA A 144 24.54 6.34 29.49
CA ALA A 144 24.45 7.79 29.33
C ALA A 144 24.15 8.49 30.65
N ASP A 145 23.27 7.90 31.47
CA ASP A 145 22.97 8.36 32.83
C ASP A 145 24.22 8.34 33.73
N ALA A 146 24.95 7.22 33.73
CA ALA A 146 26.17 7.08 34.54
C ALA A 146 27.26 8.10 34.15
N VAL A 147 27.36 8.45 32.86
CA VAL A 147 28.27 9.51 32.38
C VAL A 147 27.78 10.89 32.83
N ALA A 148 26.48 11.17 32.72
CA ALA A 148 25.89 12.44 33.16
C ALA A 148 26.08 12.67 34.67
N ASP A 149 25.89 11.64 35.50
CA ASP A 149 26.15 11.68 36.94
C ASP A 149 27.61 12.01 37.26
N ARG A 150 28.55 11.41 36.52
CA ARG A 150 29.98 11.70 36.69
C ARG A 150 30.33 13.14 36.33
N LEU A 151 29.71 13.69 35.28
CA LEU A 151 29.96 15.06 34.82
C LEU A 151 29.29 16.12 35.69
N THR A 152 28.11 15.82 36.25
CA THR A 152 27.30 16.78 37.01
C THR A 152 27.50 16.69 38.52
N GLY A 153 28.11 15.60 39.02
CA GLY A 153 28.29 15.35 40.46
C GLY A 153 27.00 15.07 41.23
N ALA A 154 25.85 15.02 40.56
CA ALA A 154 24.55 14.74 41.16
C ALA A 154 24.27 13.24 41.04
N ARG A 155 24.40 12.49 42.15
CA ARG A 155 23.96 11.08 42.20
C ARG A 155 22.45 11.07 42.49
N THR A 156 21.62 11.01 41.46
CA THR A 156 20.19 10.74 41.64
C THR A 156 19.92 9.25 41.45
N ALA A 157 19.65 8.57 42.56
CA ALA A 157 19.27 7.16 42.51
C ALA A 157 17.96 7.01 41.70
N ALA A 158 18.03 6.25 40.60
CA ALA A 158 16.90 5.80 39.78
C ALA A 158 16.21 6.83 38.84
N ARG A 159 16.87 7.93 38.49
CA ARG A 159 16.34 8.92 37.54
C ARG A 159 17.35 9.24 36.45
N VAL A 160 16.92 9.16 35.19
CA VAL A 160 17.77 9.34 34.02
C VAL A 160 17.66 10.77 33.48
N ASN A 161 18.81 11.38 33.14
CA ASN A 161 18.85 12.66 32.48
C ASN A 161 18.27 12.56 31.04
N VAL A 162 17.11 13.19 30.81
CA VAL A 162 16.43 13.18 29.50
C VAL A 162 17.29 13.80 28.40
N ALA A 163 18.01 14.88 28.69
CA ALA A 163 18.86 15.53 27.69
C ALA A 163 20.01 14.62 27.25
N ALA A 164 20.67 13.95 28.21
CA ALA A 164 21.73 12.97 27.90
C ALA A 164 21.19 11.79 27.07
N THR A 165 19.98 11.32 27.39
CA THR A 165 19.30 10.24 26.65
C THR A 165 18.98 10.63 25.21
N LEU A 166 18.45 11.83 25.01
CA LEU A 166 18.12 12.36 23.68
C LEU A 166 19.39 12.57 22.85
N LEU A 167 20.47 13.10 23.43
CA LEU A 167 21.76 13.25 22.75
C LEU A 167 22.37 11.90 22.38
N ALA A 168 22.31 10.89 23.26
CA ALA A 168 22.77 9.54 22.95
C ALA A 168 21.96 8.92 21.81
N GLY A 169 20.63 9.04 21.85
CA GLY A 169 19.75 8.59 20.76
C GLY A 169 20.01 9.33 19.46
N ALA A 170 20.24 10.64 19.49
CA ALA A 170 20.62 11.43 18.32
C ALA A 170 21.97 10.98 17.73
N GLY A 171 22.95 10.62 18.57
CA GLY A 171 24.21 10.01 18.14
C GLY A 171 24.01 8.66 17.45
N VAL A 172 23.20 7.78 18.03
CA VAL A 172 22.82 6.50 17.41
C VAL A 172 22.15 6.73 16.05
N SER A 173 21.20 7.66 15.99
CA SER A 173 20.50 8.07 14.78
C SER A 173 21.47 8.52 13.68
N ALA A 174 22.42 9.39 14.00
CA ALA A 174 23.43 9.89 13.07
C ALA A 174 24.33 8.76 12.56
N VAL A 175 24.78 7.85 13.42
CA VAL A 175 25.61 6.70 13.03
C VAL A 175 24.85 5.74 12.11
N LEU A 176 23.60 5.39 12.46
CA LEU A 176 22.78 4.49 11.65
C LEU A 176 22.43 5.11 10.30
N TYR A 177 22.14 6.41 10.27
CA TYR A 177 21.93 7.16 9.04
C TYR A 177 23.18 7.19 8.15
N ALA A 178 24.35 7.49 8.73
CA ALA A 178 25.62 7.48 8.01
C ALA A 178 25.93 6.10 7.44
N ARG A 179 25.73 5.02 8.20
CA ARG A 179 25.91 3.63 7.73
C ARG A 179 25.00 3.29 6.56
N GLN A 180 23.74 3.72 6.62
CA GLN A 180 22.78 3.48 5.55
C GLN A 180 23.14 4.18 4.24
N ARG A 181 23.92 5.26 4.32
CA ARG A 181 24.39 6.03 3.18
C ARG A 181 25.80 5.71 2.70
N ARG A 182 26.54 4.84 3.39
CA ARG A 182 27.80 4.30 2.86
C ARG A 182 27.45 3.47 1.62
N GLY A 183 27.55 4.10 0.45
CA GLY A 183 27.07 3.60 -0.85
C GLY A 183 26.20 4.55 -1.67
N ALA A 184 25.89 5.76 -1.18
CA ALA A 184 25.17 6.80 -1.93
C ALA A 184 25.99 8.10 -1.93
N ASP A 185 26.27 8.67 -3.11
CA ASP A 185 27.06 9.91 -3.31
C ASP A 185 26.31 11.16 -2.83
N VAL A 186 26.16 11.34 -1.51
CA VAL A 186 25.54 12.54 -0.93
C VAL A 186 26.37 13.05 0.28
N PRO A 187 26.64 14.37 0.41
CA PRO A 187 27.42 14.92 1.52
C PRO A 187 26.84 14.58 2.90
N ALA A 188 27.68 14.03 3.78
CA ALA A 188 27.27 13.42 5.04
C ALA A 188 26.94 14.42 6.18
N GLY A 189 27.53 15.62 6.17
CA GLY A 189 27.55 16.52 7.34
C GLY A 189 26.22 17.19 7.68
N THR A 190 25.61 17.91 6.72
CA THR A 190 24.44 18.78 6.99
C THR A 190 23.16 18.00 7.26
N GLN A 191 23.03 16.78 6.73
CA GLN A 191 21.81 15.98 6.87
C GLN A 191 21.77 15.14 8.15
N ALA A 192 22.94 14.75 8.69
CA ALA A 192 23.03 14.07 9.98
C ALA A 192 22.59 14.98 11.14
N ILE A 193 22.98 16.26 11.11
CA ILE A 193 22.56 17.27 12.10
C ILE A 193 21.05 17.49 12.03
N ARG A 194 20.47 17.57 10.82
CA ARG A 194 19.01 17.66 10.64
C ARG A 194 18.28 16.44 11.20
N ALA A 195 18.77 15.23 10.93
CA ALA A 195 18.18 14.00 11.47
C ALA A 195 18.27 13.94 13.01
N ALA A 196 19.37 14.40 13.60
CA ALA A 196 19.55 14.52 15.05
C ALA A 196 18.56 15.55 15.67
N GLY A 197 18.42 16.73 15.04
CA GLY A 197 17.48 17.77 15.48
C GLY A 197 16.02 17.31 15.40
N VAL A 198 15.61 16.73 14.27
CA VAL A 198 14.27 16.15 14.09
C VAL A 198 14.02 15.03 15.10
N GLY A 199 15.02 14.16 15.35
CA GLY A 199 14.87 13.07 16.30
C GLY A 199 14.69 13.53 17.75
N THR A 200 15.39 14.61 18.12
CA THR A 200 15.21 15.25 19.42
C THR A 200 13.81 15.84 19.55
N LEU A 201 13.34 16.56 18.53
CA LEU A 201 11.99 17.16 18.51
C LEU A 201 10.89 16.08 18.59
N VAL A 202 10.97 15.05 17.76
CA VAL A 202 9.99 13.94 17.75
C VAL A 202 9.95 13.24 19.10
N SER A 203 11.11 12.98 19.70
CA SER A 203 11.18 12.31 21.00
C SER A 203 10.66 13.19 22.13
N ALA A 204 10.91 14.51 22.09
CA ALA A 204 10.33 15.46 23.02
C ALA A 204 8.80 15.52 22.89
N SER A 205 8.26 15.48 21.67
CA SER A 205 6.82 15.41 21.42
C SER A 205 6.20 14.11 21.92
N ILE A 206 6.86 12.96 21.73
CA ILE A 206 6.42 11.67 22.29
C ILE A 206 6.40 11.73 23.81
N LEU A 207 7.42 12.31 24.44
CA LEU A 207 7.48 12.48 25.90
C LEU A 207 6.34 13.37 26.41
N ALA A 208 6.08 14.48 25.73
CA ALA A 208 4.98 15.38 26.07
C ALA A 208 3.63 14.66 25.98
N ALA A 209 3.42 13.88 24.91
CA ALA A 209 2.21 13.09 24.72
C ALA A 209 2.05 12.00 25.79
N ALA A 210 3.13 11.27 26.12
CA ALA A 210 3.10 10.24 27.16
C ALA A 210 2.77 10.84 28.54
N ARG A 211 3.35 11.99 28.88
CA ARG A 211 3.04 12.68 30.14
C ARG A 211 1.64 13.25 30.18
N ALA A 212 1.14 13.76 29.05
CA ALA A 212 -0.25 14.21 28.93
C ALA A 212 -1.23 13.03 29.12
N GLU A 213 -0.96 11.88 28.51
CA GLU A 213 -1.73 10.65 28.72
C GLU A 213 -1.70 10.21 30.19
N SER A 214 -0.53 10.18 30.82
CA SER A 214 -0.41 9.77 32.22
C SER A 214 -1.11 10.73 33.17
N ALA A 215 -1.09 12.03 32.89
CA ALA A 215 -1.86 13.02 33.64
C ALA A 215 -3.37 12.81 33.48
N ALA A 216 -3.84 12.55 32.27
CA ALA A 216 -5.24 12.24 31.98
C ALA A 216 -5.67 10.92 32.68
N ALA A 217 -4.86 9.87 32.59
CA ALA A 217 -5.10 8.59 33.25
C ALA A 217 -5.16 8.74 34.78
N ALA A 218 -4.28 9.55 35.38
CA ALA A 218 -4.34 9.83 36.81
C ALA A 218 -5.60 10.62 37.20
N ALA A 219 -6.01 11.61 36.41
CA ALA A 219 -7.23 12.36 36.65
C ALA A 219 -8.49 11.47 36.54
N LEU A 220 -8.55 10.64 35.49
CA LEU A 220 -9.64 9.70 35.26
C LEU A 220 -9.66 8.59 36.31
N GLY A 221 -8.51 8.05 36.70
CA GLY A 221 -8.37 7.07 37.77
C GLY A 221 -8.95 7.60 39.08
N ARG A 222 -8.57 8.82 39.49
CA ARG A 222 -9.15 9.48 40.67
C ARG A 222 -10.67 9.61 40.56
N ALA A 223 -11.18 10.07 39.43
CA ALA A 223 -12.63 10.19 39.21
C ALA A 223 -13.35 8.84 39.32
N VAL A 224 -12.78 7.76 38.76
CA VAL A 224 -13.31 6.40 38.88
C VAL A 224 -13.31 5.94 40.34
N THR A 225 -12.24 6.19 41.10
CA THR A 225 -12.19 5.79 42.52
C THR A 225 -13.12 6.59 43.42
N VAL A 226 -13.46 7.84 43.04
CA VAL A 226 -14.51 8.62 43.73
C VAL A 226 -15.89 8.00 43.50
N ALA A 227 -16.17 7.53 42.28
CA ALA A 227 -17.45 6.89 41.95
C ALA A 227 -17.55 5.44 42.44
N VAL A 228 -16.43 4.71 42.44
CA VAL A 228 -16.33 3.28 42.81
C VAL A 228 -15.12 3.08 43.75
N PRO A 229 -15.28 3.31 45.07
CA PRO A 229 -14.18 3.25 46.02
C PRO A 229 -13.44 1.90 46.10
N SER A 230 -14.11 0.80 45.75
CA SER A 230 -13.51 -0.54 45.74
C SER A 230 -12.38 -0.70 44.71
N LEU A 231 -12.28 0.19 43.71
CA LEU A 231 -11.21 0.20 42.70
C LEU A 231 -9.98 1.02 43.13
N ALA A 232 -9.95 1.61 44.33
CA ALA A 232 -8.81 2.39 44.81
C ALA A 232 -7.44 1.65 44.74
N PRO A 233 -7.33 0.35 45.07
CA PRO A 233 -6.08 -0.39 44.91
C PRO A 233 -5.59 -0.49 43.45
N ALA A 234 -6.49 -0.31 42.48
CA ALA A 234 -6.24 -0.41 41.06
C ALA A 234 -6.38 0.94 40.32
N GLU A 235 -6.36 2.08 41.03
CA GLU A 235 -6.61 3.43 40.48
C GLU A 235 -5.85 3.68 39.17
N ARG A 236 -4.53 3.42 39.16
CA ARG A 236 -3.68 3.64 37.99
C ARG A 236 -4.07 2.76 36.81
N LEU A 237 -4.37 1.48 37.08
CA LEU A 237 -4.78 0.53 36.04
C LEU A 237 -6.13 0.93 35.46
N ALA A 238 -7.10 1.26 36.31
CA ALA A 238 -8.42 1.72 35.90
C ALA A 238 -8.34 3.03 35.09
N GLY A 239 -7.53 3.98 35.54
CA GLY A 239 -7.28 5.24 34.85
C GLY A 239 -6.70 5.06 33.44
N HIS A 240 -5.62 4.27 33.30
CA HIS A 240 -5.03 3.98 31.99
C HIS A 240 -5.97 3.18 31.09
N ALA A 241 -6.70 2.20 31.63
CA ALA A 241 -7.67 1.43 30.87
C ALA A 241 -8.79 2.32 30.31
N LEU A 242 -9.29 3.27 31.12
CA LEU A 242 -10.31 4.22 30.69
C LEU A 242 -9.76 5.21 29.64
N THR A 243 -8.57 5.78 29.87
CA THR A 243 -7.92 6.67 28.89
C THR A 243 -7.72 5.98 27.55
N LEU A 244 -7.16 4.76 27.56
CA LEU A 244 -6.97 3.97 26.34
C LEU A 244 -8.30 3.67 25.66
N SER A 245 -9.33 3.30 26.41
CA SER A 245 -10.67 3.03 25.86
C SER A 245 -11.27 4.27 25.20
N LEU A 246 -11.14 5.45 25.82
CA LEU A 246 -11.60 6.72 25.26
C LEU A 246 -10.82 7.10 24.00
N LEU A 247 -9.50 6.92 23.99
CA LEU A 247 -8.66 7.15 22.81
C LEU A 247 -9.02 6.19 21.67
N CYS A 248 -9.21 4.90 21.96
CA CYS A 248 -9.67 3.92 20.98
C CYS A 248 -11.06 4.27 20.43
N TYR A 249 -11.99 4.69 21.29
CA TYR A 249 -13.31 5.13 20.88
C TYR A 249 -13.26 6.38 19.99
N ALA A 250 -12.53 7.41 20.41
CA ALA A 250 -12.32 8.64 19.62
C ALA A 250 -11.67 8.33 18.27
N GLY A 251 -10.63 7.49 18.26
CA GLY A 251 -9.97 7.02 17.04
C GLY A 251 -10.93 6.28 16.12
N ARG A 252 -11.75 5.37 16.66
CA ARG A 252 -12.80 4.68 15.89
C ARG A 252 -13.82 5.65 15.31
N ARG A 253 -14.27 6.65 16.08
CA ARG A 253 -15.22 7.66 15.61
C ARG A 253 -14.62 8.55 14.52
N ALA A 254 -13.37 8.97 14.67
CA ALA A 254 -12.64 9.73 13.66
C ALA A 254 -12.46 8.91 12.38
N ALA A 255 -12.08 7.63 12.50
CA ALA A 255 -11.98 6.71 11.36
C ALA A 255 -13.33 6.57 10.64
N LEU A 256 -14.43 6.31 11.37
CA LEU A 256 -15.78 6.21 10.79
C LEU A 256 -16.22 7.52 10.11
N ALA A 257 -15.87 8.68 10.67
CA ALA A 257 -16.15 9.96 10.05
C ALA A 257 -15.35 10.16 8.75
N ALA A 258 -14.07 9.78 8.75
CA ALA A 258 -13.24 9.78 7.55
C ALA A 258 -13.78 8.82 6.48
N TYR A 259 -14.17 7.60 6.87
CA TYR A 259 -14.79 6.60 5.98
C TYR A 259 -16.03 7.15 5.29
N ARG A 260 -16.96 7.75 6.04
CA ARG A 260 -18.18 8.33 5.45
C ARG A 260 -17.90 9.46 4.46
N ARG A 261 -16.88 10.30 4.73
CA ARG A 261 -16.46 11.36 3.80
C ARG A 261 -15.89 10.78 2.49
N ILE A 262 -15.11 9.71 2.58
CA ILE A 262 -14.53 9.04 1.40
C ILE A 262 -15.63 8.37 0.57
N ASP A 263 -16.58 7.67 1.21
CA ASP A 263 -17.72 7.04 0.53
C ASP A 263 -18.54 8.10 -0.23
N SER A 264 -18.79 9.27 0.38
CA SER A 264 -19.49 10.36 -0.32
C SER A 264 -18.71 10.96 -1.49
N ALA A 265 -17.38 10.98 -1.42
CA ALA A 265 -16.54 11.55 -2.48
C ALA A 265 -16.58 10.72 -3.77
N GLY A 266 -16.76 9.39 -3.67
CA GLY A 266 -16.86 8.48 -4.83
C GLY A 266 -18.10 8.69 -5.71
N VAL A 267 -19.12 9.37 -5.17
CA VAL A 267 -20.40 9.63 -5.85
C VAL A 267 -20.46 11.07 -6.39
N VAL A 268 -19.52 11.94 -6.02
CA VAL A 268 -19.47 13.33 -6.52
C VAL A 268 -19.25 13.30 -8.04
N VAL A 269 -20.24 13.81 -8.76
CA VAL A 269 -20.20 13.94 -10.22
C VAL A 269 -19.29 15.11 -10.59
N GLU A 270 -18.34 14.84 -11.49
CA GLU A 270 -17.43 15.86 -11.98
C GLU A 270 -18.08 16.71 -13.07
N PRO A 271 -17.84 18.03 -13.11
CA PRO A 271 -18.37 18.91 -14.15
C PRO A 271 -18.10 18.42 -15.58
N ALA A 272 -16.94 17.80 -15.80
CA ALA A 272 -16.56 17.23 -17.10
C ALA A 272 -17.49 16.12 -17.61
N HIS A 273 -18.16 15.39 -16.71
CA HIS A 273 -18.94 14.18 -17.05
C HIS A 273 -20.38 14.24 -16.51
N GLN A 274 -20.96 15.44 -16.48
CA GLN A 274 -22.36 15.65 -16.06
C GLN A 274 -23.36 15.31 -17.17
N GLU A 275 -22.96 15.56 -18.42
CA GLU A 275 -23.80 15.37 -19.59
C GLU A 275 -23.99 13.88 -19.89
N ARG A 276 -25.25 13.53 -20.19
CA ARG A 276 -25.65 12.17 -20.56
C ARG A 276 -25.09 11.84 -21.96
N PRO A 277 -24.62 10.61 -22.21
CA PRO A 277 -24.25 10.18 -23.55
C PRO A 277 -25.40 10.37 -24.55
N THR A 278 -25.08 10.85 -25.75
CA THR A 278 -26.04 11.01 -26.85
C THR A 278 -26.10 9.80 -27.77
N SER A 279 -25.05 8.99 -27.79
CA SER A 279 -24.99 7.76 -28.61
C SER A 279 -25.85 6.65 -28.02
N PRO A 280 -26.67 5.95 -28.83
CA PRO A 280 -27.41 4.77 -28.38
C PRO A 280 -26.49 3.56 -28.12
N LEU A 281 -25.23 3.60 -28.56
CA LEU A 281 -24.24 2.53 -28.39
C LEU A 281 -23.52 2.59 -27.03
N VAL A 282 -23.85 3.58 -26.20
CA VAL A 282 -23.19 3.83 -24.92
C VAL A 282 -24.22 3.72 -23.80
N SER A 283 -23.91 2.97 -22.74
CA SER A 283 -24.82 2.86 -21.58
C SER A 283 -25.09 4.21 -20.94
N GLY A 284 -26.32 4.37 -20.47
CA GLY A 284 -26.86 5.64 -20.05
C GLY A 284 -27.28 6.54 -21.22
N GLY A 285 -27.06 6.18 -22.49
CA GLY A 285 -27.54 6.90 -23.67
C GLY A 285 -29.01 6.61 -24.03
N PRO A 286 -29.50 7.08 -25.20
CA PRO A 286 -30.85 6.78 -25.67
C PRO A 286 -31.11 5.28 -25.79
N GLY A 287 -32.24 4.81 -25.24
CA GLY A 287 -32.62 3.40 -25.26
C GLY A 287 -31.88 2.48 -24.28
N SER A 288 -30.87 2.98 -23.54
CA SER A 288 -30.13 2.20 -22.54
C SER A 288 -31.05 1.63 -21.46
N LEU A 289 -30.83 0.36 -21.10
CA LEU A 289 -31.50 -0.28 -19.96
C LEU A 289 -30.96 0.22 -18.63
N VAL A 290 -29.72 0.70 -18.62
CA VAL A 290 -29.06 1.26 -17.43
C VAL A 290 -29.40 2.75 -17.30
N GLN A 291 -29.88 3.16 -16.12
CA GLN A 291 -30.27 4.54 -15.88
C GLN A 291 -29.04 5.42 -15.64
N TRP A 292 -29.01 6.59 -16.30
CA TRP A 292 -27.92 7.56 -16.13
C TRP A 292 -27.74 8.01 -14.67
N ALA A 293 -28.82 8.03 -13.89
CA ALA A 293 -28.80 8.38 -12.48
C ALA A 293 -28.02 7.38 -11.62
N ASP A 294 -27.88 6.13 -12.06
CA ASP A 294 -27.22 5.07 -11.29
C ASP A 294 -25.69 5.10 -11.41
N PHE A 295 -25.16 5.94 -12.30
CA PHE A 295 -23.72 6.04 -12.52
C PHE A 295 -23.06 6.89 -11.45
N GLY A 296 -22.13 6.25 -10.72
CA GLY A 296 -21.14 6.94 -9.90
C GLY A 296 -20.10 7.68 -10.75
N ARG A 297 -19.17 8.36 -10.07
CA ARG A 297 -18.16 9.22 -10.71
C ARG A 297 -17.38 8.52 -11.83
N GLU A 298 -16.87 7.33 -11.56
CA GLU A 298 -16.01 6.60 -12.51
C GLU A 298 -16.81 6.00 -13.68
N GLY A 299 -18.05 5.59 -13.46
CA GLY A 299 -18.93 5.14 -14.54
C GLY A 299 -19.22 6.24 -15.55
N ARG A 300 -19.49 7.45 -15.04
CA ARG A 300 -19.69 8.65 -15.88
C ARG A 300 -18.45 9.02 -16.67
N ARG A 301 -17.25 8.94 -16.07
CA ARG A 301 -15.99 9.11 -16.79
C ARG A 301 -15.85 8.08 -17.91
N TYR A 302 -16.05 6.80 -17.59
CA TYR A 302 -15.89 5.71 -18.56
C TYR A 302 -16.81 5.88 -19.76
N VAL A 303 -18.11 6.18 -19.58
CA VAL A 303 -18.99 6.37 -20.74
C VAL A 303 -18.83 7.74 -21.40
N GLY A 304 -18.48 8.77 -20.63
CA GLY A 304 -18.31 10.13 -21.15
C GLY A 304 -17.04 10.34 -21.98
N MET A 305 -16.04 9.48 -21.79
CA MET A 305 -14.78 9.49 -22.55
C MET A 305 -14.81 8.59 -23.80
N THR A 306 -15.98 8.12 -24.25
CA THR A 306 -16.08 7.28 -25.46
C THR A 306 -15.60 8.05 -26.69
N LEU A 307 -14.80 7.43 -27.55
CA LEU A 307 -14.42 8.00 -28.84
C LEU A 307 -15.57 7.89 -29.85
N SER A 308 -15.68 8.85 -30.77
CA SER A 308 -16.52 8.68 -31.97
C SER A 308 -15.72 8.07 -33.11
N ALA A 309 -16.41 7.54 -34.12
CA ALA A 309 -15.82 7.12 -35.40
C ALA A 309 -14.93 8.22 -36.00
N ARG A 310 -15.38 9.48 -35.89
CA ARG A 310 -14.65 10.66 -36.38
C ARG A 310 -13.34 10.88 -35.63
N ASP A 311 -13.36 10.76 -34.30
CA ASP A 311 -12.14 10.93 -33.48
C ASP A 311 -11.11 9.84 -33.81
N ILE A 312 -11.59 8.61 -34.02
CA ILE A 312 -10.74 7.47 -34.38
C ILE A 312 -10.13 7.67 -35.77
N ALA A 313 -10.95 8.03 -36.77
CA ALA A 313 -10.50 8.29 -38.13
C ALA A 313 -9.47 9.44 -38.17
N HIS A 314 -9.69 10.50 -37.40
CA HIS A 314 -8.80 11.65 -37.33
C HIS A 314 -7.40 11.29 -36.81
N VAL A 315 -7.31 10.44 -35.78
CA VAL A 315 -6.03 10.05 -35.16
C VAL A 315 -5.31 8.95 -35.95
N THR A 316 -6.06 7.96 -36.43
CA THR A 316 -5.48 6.74 -37.02
C THR A 316 -5.38 6.79 -38.54
N GLY A 317 -6.13 7.68 -39.21
CA GLY A 317 -6.29 7.70 -40.66
C GLY A 317 -7.21 6.61 -41.22
N ALA A 318 -7.82 5.79 -40.37
CA ALA A 318 -8.68 4.68 -40.79
C ALA A 318 -9.98 5.19 -41.45
N GLN A 319 -10.22 4.74 -42.69
CA GLN A 319 -11.37 5.14 -43.50
C GLN A 319 -12.68 4.49 -43.02
N ASP A 320 -12.62 3.28 -42.47
CA ASP A 320 -13.79 2.48 -42.05
C ASP A 320 -14.01 2.53 -40.53
N SER A 321 -13.82 3.70 -39.93
CA SER A 321 -14.00 3.87 -38.48
C SER A 321 -15.48 3.77 -38.09
N ARG A 322 -15.76 3.13 -36.95
CA ARG A 322 -17.11 2.98 -36.39
C ARG A 322 -17.19 3.55 -34.99
N ASP A 323 -18.39 3.92 -34.56
CA ASP A 323 -18.61 4.29 -33.16
C ASP A 323 -18.44 3.04 -32.28
N PRO A 324 -17.54 3.07 -31.27
CA PRO A 324 -17.39 2.00 -30.29
C PRO A 324 -18.63 1.81 -29.42
N ILE A 325 -18.75 0.62 -28.84
CA ILE A 325 -19.76 0.33 -27.82
C ILE A 325 -19.09 0.37 -26.44
N ARG A 326 -19.65 1.15 -25.50
CA ARG A 326 -19.26 1.12 -24.08
C ARG A 326 -20.47 0.75 -23.22
N VAL A 327 -20.43 -0.46 -22.66
CA VAL A 327 -21.39 -0.92 -21.67
C VAL A 327 -20.84 -0.73 -20.26
N PHE A 328 -21.61 -0.06 -19.41
CA PHE A 328 -21.27 0.11 -18.01
C PHE A 328 -22.50 -0.12 -17.14
N VAL A 329 -22.39 -1.05 -16.19
CA VAL A 329 -23.43 -1.28 -15.19
C VAL A 329 -22.93 -0.79 -13.84
N GLY A 330 -23.60 0.25 -13.32
CA GLY A 330 -23.27 0.85 -12.04
C GLY A 330 -23.68 -0.03 -10.86
N LEU A 331 -23.05 0.20 -9.71
CA LEU A 331 -23.35 -0.54 -8.49
C LEU A 331 -24.83 -0.40 -8.07
N ALA A 332 -25.43 0.78 -8.32
CA ALA A 332 -26.83 1.07 -7.97
C ALA A 332 -27.85 0.50 -8.96
N SER A 333 -27.42 0.01 -10.13
CA SER A 333 -28.32 -0.42 -11.21
C SER A 333 -29.06 -1.72 -10.92
N ALA A 334 -28.53 -2.56 -10.02
CA ALA A 334 -29.26 -3.70 -9.46
C ALA A 334 -28.63 -4.13 -8.12
N LEU A 335 -29.42 -4.83 -7.29
CA LEU A 335 -29.03 -5.17 -5.92
C LEU A 335 -27.96 -6.25 -5.87
N THR A 336 -28.09 -7.29 -6.67
CA THR A 336 -27.21 -8.46 -6.64
C THR A 336 -26.18 -8.48 -7.79
N PRO A 337 -25.01 -9.12 -7.60
CA PRO A 337 -24.06 -9.35 -8.69
C PRO A 337 -24.66 -10.03 -9.92
N GLY A 338 -25.53 -11.02 -9.71
CA GLY A 338 -26.19 -11.75 -10.80
C GLY A 338 -27.13 -10.87 -11.63
N GLU A 339 -27.95 -10.04 -10.98
CA GLU A 339 -28.84 -9.09 -11.68
C GLU A 339 -28.06 -8.02 -12.45
N ARG A 340 -26.91 -7.56 -11.93
CA ARG A 340 -26.03 -6.63 -12.66
C ARG A 340 -25.37 -7.30 -13.87
N ALA A 341 -24.95 -8.56 -13.74
CA ALA A 341 -24.41 -9.34 -14.85
C ALA A 341 -25.47 -9.57 -15.95
N ASP A 342 -26.69 -9.91 -15.56
CA ASP A 342 -27.83 -10.08 -16.47
C ASP A 342 -28.21 -8.76 -17.17
N LEU A 343 -28.24 -7.64 -16.43
CA LEU A 343 -28.42 -6.31 -17.02
C LEU A 343 -27.31 -5.96 -18.03
N ALA A 344 -26.05 -6.29 -17.73
CA ALA A 344 -24.94 -6.10 -18.65
C ALA A 344 -25.12 -6.94 -19.93
N MET A 345 -25.54 -8.20 -19.81
CA MET A 345 -25.80 -9.07 -20.97
C MET A 345 -26.92 -8.52 -21.87
N ARG A 346 -28.04 -8.06 -21.30
CA ARG A 346 -29.12 -7.44 -22.09
C ARG A 346 -28.67 -6.15 -22.77
N GLU A 347 -27.86 -5.34 -22.10
CA GLU A 347 -27.33 -4.10 -22.66
C GLU A 347 -26.33 -4.38 -23.80
N LEU A 348 -25.58 -5.49 -23.73
CA LEU A 348 -24.74 -5.97 -24.84
C LEU A 348 -25.56 -6.42 -26.05
N GLU A 349 -26.65 -7.15 -25.82
CA GLU A 349 -27.56 -7.55 -26.89
C GLU A 349 -28.19 -6.32 -27.56
N ARG A 350 -28.69 -5.37 -26.76
CA ARG A 350 -29.31 -4.14 -27.25
C ARG A 350 -28.37 -3.32 -28.16
N THR A 351 -27.08 -3.27 -27.81
CA THR A 351 -26.09 -2.47 -28.53
C THR A 351 -25.50 -3.18 -29.74
N GLY A 352 -25.83 -4.46 -29.99
CA GLY A 352 -25.22 -5.25 -31.05
C GLY A 352 -23.75 -5.61 -30.77
N ALA A 353 -23.36 -5.67 -29.49
CA ALA A 353 -21.97 -5.89 -29.10
C ALA A 353 -21.35 -7.18 -29.64
N PHE A 354 -22.18 -8.21 -29.85
CA PHE A 354 -21.76 -9.51 -30.37
C PHE A 354 -21.46 -9.50 -31.88
N GLU A 355 -21.72 -8.40 -32.57
CA GLU A 355 -21.39 -8.22 -34.00
C GLU A 355 -20.02 -7.57 -34.20
N ARG A 356 -19.37 -7.11 -33.10
CA ARG A 356 -18.04 -6.49 -33.16
C ARG A 356 -16.96 -7.54 -33.35
N ARG A 357 -15.80 -7.13 -33.85
CA ARG A 357 -14.63 -8.02 -33.96
C ARG A 357 -14.02 -8.34 -32.60
N VAL A 358 -14.01 -7.38 -31.69
CA VAL A 358 -13.42 -7.50 -30.36
C VAL A 358 -14.46 -7.21 -29.28
N LEU A 359 -14.52 -8.09 -28.29
CA LEU A 359 -15.25 -7.88 -27.06
C LEU A 359 -14.24 -7.76 -25.91
N ALA A 360 -14.27 -6.66 -25.17
CA ALA A 360 -13.32 -6.38 -24.11
C ALA A 360 -14.01 -6.30 -22.75
N TYR A 361 -13.72 -7.24 -21.87
CA TYR A 361 -14.16 -7.14 -20.48
C TYR A 361 -13.10 -6.43 -19.64
N PHE A 362 -13.47 -5.28 -19.09
CA PHE A 362 -12.68 -4.51 -18.14
C PHE A 362 -13.18 -4.81 -16.74
N SER A 363 -12.37 -5.52 -15.94
CA SER A 363 -12.67 -5.68 -14.51
C SER A 363 -12.27 -4.38 -13.80
N PRO A 364 -13.23 -3.58 -13.31
CA PRO A 364 -12.92 -2.28 -12.75
C PRO A 364 -12.22 -2.40 -11.40
N THR A 365 -11.56 -1.34 -10.98
CA THR A 365 -11.03 -1.25 -9.62
C THR A 365 -12.16 -1.03 -8.59
N GLY A 366 -11.83 -1.01 -7.30
CA GLY A 366 -12.82 -0.87 -6.24
C GLY A 366 -13.67 0.41 -6.32
N SER A 367 -13.23 1.45 -7.04
CA SER A 367 -14.00 2.69 -7.21
C SER A 367 -14.98 2.62 -8.40
N GLY A 368 -14.97 1.53 -9.17
CA GLY A 368 -15.59 1.47 -10.50
C GLY A 368 -14.71 2.05 -11.60
N TYR A 369 -13.46 2.43 -11.30
CA TYR A 369 -12.53 2.97 -12.29
C TYR A 369 -12.14 1.92 -13.34
N VAL A 370 -12.26 2.33 -14.60
CA VAL A 370 -11.77 1.63 -15.79
C VAL A 370 -10.68 2.49 -16.41
N ASN A 371 -9.56 1.88 -16.76
CA ASN A 371 -8.43 2.60 -17.34
C ASN A 371 -8.78 3.12 -18.73
N TYR A 372 -8.93 4.44 -18.85
CA TYR A 372 -9.31 5.09 -20.09
C TYR A 372 -8.21 4.97 -21.16
N VAL A 373 -6.93 4.89 -20.79
CA VAL A 373 -5.83 4.68 -21.76
C VAL A 373 -5.98 3.32 -22.43
N ALA A 374 -6.31 2.27 -21.67
CA ALA A 374 -6.55 0.95 -22.25
C ALA A 374 -7.82 0.90 -23.12
N ALA A 375 -8.92 1.50 -22.65
CA ALA A 375 -10.17 1.55 -23.41
C ALA A 375 -10.03 2.35 -24.72
N GLU A 376 -9.48 3.56 -24.68
CA GLU A 376 -9.29 4.40 -25.87
C GLU A 376 -8.24 3.81 -26.82
N THR A 377 -7.18 3.16 -26.31
CA THR A 377 -6.23 2.45 -27.18
C THR A 377 -6.92 1.31 -27.93
N LEU A 378 -7.76 0.52 -27.26
CA LEU A 378 -8.54 -0.52 -27.93
C LEU A 378 -9.41 0.07 -29.05
N GLU A 379 -10.11 1.16 -28.76
CA GLU A 379 -10.96 1.85 -29.74
C GLU A 379 -10.16 2.35 -30.95
N TYR A 380 -9.02 3.01 -30.73
CA TYR A 380 -8.15 3.44 -31.82
C TYR A 380 -7.63 2.26 -32.65
N LEU A 381 -7.07 1.23 -32.00
CA LEU A 381 -6.40 0.12 -32.70
C LEU A 381 -7.35 -0.90 -33.33
N THR A 382 -8.65 -0.83 -33.00
CA THR A 382 -9.70 -1.63 -33.65
C THR A 382 -10.50 -0.85 -34.68
N GLY A 383 -10.21 0.44 -34.90
CA GLY A 383 -11.04 1.31 -35.75
C GLY A 383 -12.45 1.50 -35.19
N GLY A 384 -12.61 1.35 -33.87
CA GLY A 384 -13.89 1.35 -33.17
C GLY A 384 -14.72 0.07 -33.34
N ASP A 385 -14.18 -0.97 -33.97
CA ASP A 385 -14.79 -2.31 -34.03
C ASP A 385 -14.57 -3.11 -32.74
N VAL A 386 -15.02 -2.51 -31.62
CA VAL A 386 -14.91 -3.05 -30.28
C VAL A 386 -16.16 -2.73 -29.47
N ALA A 387 -16.56 -3.69 -28.63
CA ALA A 387 -17.49 -3.48 -27.54
C ALA A 387 -16.79 -3.71 -26.20
N SER A 388 -16.77 -2.71 -25.34
CA SER A 388 -16.08 -2.73 -24.05
C SER A 388 -17.07 -2.70 -22.89
N ILE A 389 -16.88 -3.57 -21.90
CA ILE A 389 -17.83 -3.79 -20.79
C ILE A 389 -17.15 -3.69 -19.45
N ALA A 390 -17.77 -2.98 -18.52
CA ALA A 390 -17.41 -3.01 -17.10
C ALA A 390 -18.65 -3.05 -16.20
N ILE A 391 -18.52 -3.75 -15.07
CA ILE A 391 -19.58 -3.86 -14.05
C ILE A 391 -18.97 -3.48 -12.71
N ALA A 392 -19.56 -2.49 -12.05
CA ALA A 392 -19.04 -1.97 -10.79
C ALA A 392 -19.55 -2.77 -9.58
N TYR A 393 -18.62 -3.31 -8.79
CA TYR A 393 -18.90 -3.98 -7.52
C TYR A 393 -18.72 -3.08 -6.27
N SER A 394 -18.13 -1.90 -6.44
CA SER A 394 -17.87 -0.93 -5.36
C SER A 394 -17.67 0.47 -5.93
N VAL A 395 -17.75 1.49 -5.08
CA VAL A 395 -17.50 2.92 -5.39
C VAL A 395 -16.39 3.52 -4.52
N ARG A 396 -15.62 2.68 -3.81
CA ARG A 396 -14.61 3.10 -2.83
C ARG A 396 -13.20 3.03 -3.41
N PRO A 397 -12.28 3.92 -3.02
CA PRO A 397 -10.86 3.79 -3.39
C PRO A 397 -10.33 2.36 -3.17
N SER A 398 -9.52 1.85 -4.10
CA SER A 398 -9.15 0.43 -4.17
C SER A 398 -8.56 -0.12 -2.86
N PHE A 399 -7.70 0.63 -2.18
CA PHE A 399 -7.10 0.20 -0.91
C PHE A 399 -8.12 0.06 0.25
N LEU A 400 -9.32 0.64 0.10
CA LEU A 400 -10.43 0.53 1.05
C LEU A 400 -11.50 -0.48 0.63
N SER A 401 -11.41 -1.02 -0.60
CA SER A 401 -12.34 -2.01 -1.15
C SER A 401 -11.87 -3.46 -0.92
N LEU A 402 -10.86 -3.69 -0.08
CA LEU A 402 -10.31 -5.03 0.18
C LEU A 402 -11.36 -5.99 0.77
N ASP A 403 -12.36 -5.48 1.50
CA ASP A 403 -13.51 -6.24 2.01
C ASP A 403 -14.51 -6.65 0.91
N ARG A 404 -14.42 -6.06 -0.29
CA ARG A 404 -15.34 -6.28 -1.42
C ARG A 404 -14.80 -7.22 -2.48
N VAL A 405 -13.59 -7.76 -2.32
CA VAL A 405 -12.97 -8.69 -3.29
C VAL A 405 -13.83 -9.92 -3.55
N ARG A 406 -14.57 -10.42 -2.54
CA ARG A 406 -15.51 -11.52 -2.73
C ARG A 406 -16.68 -11.15 -3.63
N ALA A 407 -17.30 -9.99 -3.41
CA ALA A 407 -18.39 -9.52 -4.25
C ALA A 407 -17.92 -9.28 -5.70
N ALA A 408 -16.70 -8.74 -5.85
CA ALA A 408 -16.06 -8.61 -7.16
C ALA A 408 -15.89 -9.98 -7.84
N TRP A 409 -15.40 -10.99 -7.11
CA TRP A 409 -15.26 -12.35 -7.65
C TRP A 409 -16.62 -12.95 -8.08
N GLU A 410 -17.66 -12.84 -7.24
CA GLU A 410 -19.01 -13.31 -7.57
C GLU A 410 -19.56 -12.66 -8.84
N GLU A 411 -19.35 -11.34 -9.00
CA GLU A 411 -19.77 -10.58 -10.18
C GLU A 411 -19.00 -10.95 -11.45
N ASN A 412 -17.65 -10.98 -11.37
CA ASN A 412 -16.81 -11.36 -12.50
C ASN A 412 -17.13 -12.80 -12.95
N LEU A 413 -17.31 -13.73 -12.01
CA LEU A 413 -17.65 -15.12 -12.30
C LEU A 413 -19.02 -15.24 -12.96
N ALA A 414 -20.05 -14.58 -12.42
CA ALA A 414 -21.40 -14.63 -12.98
C ALA A 414 -21.43 -14.09 -14.42
N PHE A 415 -20.83 -12.91 -14.64
CA PHE A 415 -20.81 -12.28 -15.94
C PHE A 415 -19.97 -13.06 -16.96
N LEU A 416 -18.73 -13.44 -16.64
CA LEU A 416 -17.87 -14.17 -17.57
C LEU A 416 -18.44 -15.55 -17.93
N THR A 417 -19.15 -16.20 -17.00
CA THR A 417 -19.83 -17.47 -17.28
C THR A 417 -20.97 -17.28 -18.28
N ALA A 418 -21.86 -16.30 -18.02
CA ALA A 418 -22.98 -15.99 -18.92
C ALA A 418 -22.48 -15.57 -20.31
N LEU A 419 -21.43 -14.73 -20.34
CA LEU A 419 -20.81 -14.29 -21.58
C LEU A 419 -20.20 -15.47 -22.36
N SER A 420 -19.48 -16.36 -21.68
CA SER A 420 -18.89 -17.54 -22.32
C SER A 420 -19.95 -18.42 -22.99
N TRP A 421 -21.10 -18.63 -22.33
CA TRP A 421 -22.22 -19.38 -22.91
C TRP A 421 -22.79 -18.68 -24.14
N ARG A 422 -23.00 -17.36 -24.07
CA ARG A 422 -23.50 -16.59 -25.20
C ARG A 422 -22.56 -16.62 -26.40
N LEU A 423 -21.25 -16.52 -26.17
CA LEU A 423 -20.23 -16.58 -27.21
C LEU A 423 -20.16 -17.97 -27.85
N ARG A 424 -20.24 -19.04 -27.07
CA ARG A 424 -20.26 -20.42 -27.58
C ARG A 424 -21.46 -20.72 -28.48
N ALA A 425 -22.58 -20.01 -28.28
CA ALA A 425 -23.76 -20.10 -29.14
C ALA A 425 -23.62 -19.32 -30.46
N ILE A 426 -22.59 -18.50 -30.62
CA ILE A 426 -22.27 -17.83 -31.89
C ILE A 426 -21.39 -18.76 -32.72
N ASP A 427 -21.68 -18.81 -34.02
CA ASP A 427 -20.84 -19.48 -35.01
C ASP A 427 -19.36 -19.06 -34.85
N PRO A 428 -18.41 -20.01 -34.83
CA PRO A 428 -16.99 -19.72 -34.63
C PRO A 428 -16.43 -18.64 -35.57
N ASP A 429 -16.88 -18.58 -36.83
CA ASP A 429 -16.36 -17.64 -37.84
C ASP A 429 -16.88 -16.21 -37.66
N ARG A 430 -17.97 -16.05 -36.88
CA ARG A 430 -18.60 -14.75 -36.57
C ARG A 430 -18.40 -14.32 -35.13
N ARG A 431 -17.72 -15.12 -34.31
CA ARG A 431 -17.58 -14.89 -32.88
C ARG A 431 -16.56 -13.76 -32.61
N PRO A 432 -16.89 -12.74 -31.79
CA PRO A 432 -15.91 -11.76 -31.36
C PRO A 432 -14.78 -12.42 -30.56
N ARG A 433 -13.55 -11.91 -30.73
CA ARG A 433 -12.43 -12.25 -29.84
C ARG A 433 -12.66 -11.61 -28.47
N LEU A 434 -12.60 -12.41 -27.40
CA LEU A 434 -12.79 -11.92 -26.04
C LEU A 434 -11.44 -11.62 -25.39
N VAL A 435 -11.23 -10.36 -25.02
CA VAL A 435 -10.05 -9.90 -24.28
C VAL A 435 -10.40 -9.45 -22.88
N LEU A 436 -9.50 -9.68 -21.93
CA LEU A 436 -9.68 -9.34 -20.52
C LEU A 436 -8.64 -8.30 -20.09
N PHE A 437 -9.10 -7.23 -19.46
CA PHE A 437 -8.25 -6.22 -18.84
C PHE A 437 -8.54 -6.06 -17.35
N GLY A 438 -7.50 -5.89 -16.55
CA GLY A 438 -7.64 -5.47 -15.16
C GLY A 438 -6.44 -4.65 -14.68
N GLU A 439 -6.72 -3.63 -13.89
CA GLU A 439 -5.71 -2.81 -13.22
C GLU A 439 -5.85 -2.94 -11.71
N SER A 440 -4.74 -3.01 -10.97
CA SER A 440 -4.76 -2.93 -9.50
C SER A 440 -5.74 -3.93 -8.88
N LEU A 441 -6.68 -3.48 -8.04
CA LEU A 441 -7.72 -4.36 -7.47
C LEU A 441 -8.61 -5.02 -8.54
N GLY A 442 -8.84 -4.38 -9.69
CA GLY A 442 -9.55 -4.98 -10.82
C GLY A 442 -8.78 -6.14 -11.45
N SER A 443 -7.45 -6.03 -11.52
CA SER A 443 -6.58 -7.15 -11.90
C SER A 443 -6.72 -8.34 -10.94
N GLN A 444 -6.65 -8.08 -9.63
CA GLN A 444 -6.86 -9.12 -8.61
C GLN A 444 -8.26 -9.73 -8.69
N ALA A 445 -9.30 -8.91 -8.86
CA ALA A 445 -10.68 -9.37 -8.94
C ALA A 445 -10.91 -10.30 -10.15
N ALA A 446 -10.40 -9.92 -11.33
CA ALA A 446 -10.44 -10.73 -12.53
C ALA A 446 -9.68 -12.05 -12.37
N GLN A 447 -8.45 -12.00 -11.85
CA GLN A 447 -7.62 -13.17 -11.66
C GLN A 447 -8.22 -14.21 -10.70
N ASN A 448 -8.98 -13.76 -9.68
CA ASN A 448 -9.61 -14.65 -8.71
C ASN A 448 -10.61 -15.63 -9.34
N VAL A 449 -11.19 -15.30 -10.50
CA VAL A 449 -12.07 -16.21 -11.26
C VAL A 449 -11.31 -17.49 -11.64
N PHE A 450 -9.99 -17.40 -11.84
CA PHE A 450 -9.16 -18.49 -12.34
C PHE A 450 -8.31 -19.17 -11.26
N LEU A 451 -8.46 -18.79 -9.98
CA LEU A 451 -7.55 -19.18 -8.89
C LEU A 451 -7.20 -20.67 -8.85
N HIS A 452 -8.18 -21.55 -9.05
CA HIS A 452 -8.00 -23.00 -8.96
C HIS A 452 -7.87 -23.70 -10.33
N GLN A 453 -7.83 -22.93 -11.42
CA GLN A 453 -7.80 -23.45 -12.79
C GLN A 453 -6.58 -22.95 -13.57
N GLY A 454 -5.79 -22.03 -13.02
CA GLY A 454 -4.64 -21.47 -13.72
C GLY A 454 -5.04 -20.85 -15.06
N THR A 455 -4.23 -21.04 -16.10
CA THR A 455 -4.55 -20.57 -17.45
C THR A 455 -5.65 -21.38 -18.15
N ARG A 456 -5.97 -22.60 -17.68
CA ARG A 456 -7.07 -23.40 -18.24
C ARG A 456 -8.42 -22.72 -18.03
N GLY A 457 -8.60 -21.99 -16.93
CA GLY A 457 -9.83 -21.25 -16.66
C GLY A 457 -10.11 -20.15 -17.69
N LEU A 458 -9.08 -19.49 -18.19
CA LEU A 458 -9.24 -18.49 -19.26
C LEU A 458 -9.72 -19.16 -20.55
N ALA A 459 -9.12 -20.28 -20.94
CA ALA A 459 -9.53 -21.05 -22.11
C ALA A 459 -10.97 -21.58 -21.98
N LEU A 460 -11.36 -22.05 -20.79
CA LEU A 460 -12.73 -22.50 -20.51
C LEU A 460 -13.74 -21.36 -20.69
N LEU A 461 -13.42 -20.14 -20.25
CA LEU A 461 -14.32 -18.99 -20.45
C LEU A 461 -14.23 -18.39 -21.86
N GLY A 462 -13.36 -18.90 -22.72
CA GLY A 462 -13.18 -18.40 -24.09
C GLY A 462 -12.43 -17.07 -24.17
N ILE A 463 -11.63 -16.76 -23.16
CA ILE A 463 -10.79 -15.54 -23.14
C ILE A 463 -9.55 -15.80 -23.99
N ASP A 464 -9.42 -15.09 -25.10
CA ASP A 464 -8.29 -15.20 -26.02
C ASP A 464 -7.00 -14.72 -25.37
N ARG A 465 -7.04 -13.51 -24.79
CA ARG A 465 -5.87 -12.80 -24.26
C ARG A 465 -6.24 -11.92 -23.06
N ALA A 466 -5.31 -11.77 -22.11
CA ALA A 466 -5.49 -10.96 -20.92
C ALA A 466 -4.29 -10.03 -20.64
N LEU A 467 -4.58 -8.81 -20.20
CA LEU A 467 -3.61 -7.84 -19.73
C LEU A 467 -3.95 -7.41 -18.30
N PHE A 468 -3.00 -7.62 -17.40
CA PHE A 468 -3.11 -7.32 -15.98
C PHE A 468 -2.01 -6.37 -15.57
N VAL A 469 -2.36 -5.17 -15.09
CA VAL A 469 -1.37 -4.16 -14.71
C VAL A 469 -1.40 -3.88 -13.20
N GLY A 470 -0.23 -3.79 -12.58
CA GLY A 470 -0.09 -3.47 -11.16
C GLY A 470 -0.83 -4.41 -10.21
N THR A 471 -0.78 -5.72 -10.48
CA THR A 471 -1.51 -6.73 -9.70
C THR A 471 -1.08 -6.70 -8.22
N PRO A 472 -1.99 -6.45 -7.26
CA PRO A 472 -1.66 -6.39 -5.84
C PRO A 472 -1.01 -7.67 -5.31
N PHE A 473 -0.16 -7.52 -4.30
CA PHE A 473 0.47 -8.66 -3.59
C PHE A 473 -0.56 -9.70 -3.12
N ALA A 474 -1.76 -9.26 -2.77
CA ALA A 474 -2.83 -10.11 -2.25
C ALA A 474 -3.44 -11.07 -3.29
N SER A 475 -3.18 -10.90 -4.60
CA SER A 475 -3.67 -11.82 -5.63
C SER A 475 -3.21 -13.25 -5.34
N ALA A 476 -4.17 -14.12 -5.05
CA ALA A 476 -3.88 -15.52 -4.78
C ALA A 476 -3.50 -16.27 -6.06
N TRP A 477 -4.05 -15.89 -7.22
CA TRP A 477 -3.73 -16.50 -8.51
C TRP A 477 -2.30 -16.19 -8.93
N ARG A 478 -1.88 -14.91 -8.87
CA ARG A 478 -0.50 -14.50 -9.18
C ARG A 478 0.49 -15.18 -8.23
N ARG A 479 0.18 -15.26 -6.93
CA ARG A 479 1.04 -15.96 -5.96
C ARG A 479 1.12 -17.46 -6.21
N ALA A 480 0.01 -18.11 -6.54
CA ALA A 480 0.00 -19.53 -6.89
C ALA A 480 0.84 -19.80 -8.15
N TRP A 481 0.74 -18.92 -9.16
CA TRP A 481 1.55 -18.99 -10.36
C TRP A 481 3.05 -18.74 -10.08
N LEU A 482 3.41 -17.79 -9.21
CA LEU A 482 4.82 -17.56 -8.84
C LEU A 482 5.42 -18.72 -8.02
N ASP A 483 4.60 -19.40 -7.22
CA ASP A 483 5.03 -20.51 -6.36
C ASP A 483 5.18 -21.82 -7.16
N ASP A 484 4.20 -22.14 -8.00
CA ASP A 484 4.23 -23.30 -8.91
C ASP A 484 3.72 -22.92 -10.32
N PRO A 485 4.60 -22.35 -11.16
CA PRO A 485 4.23 -21.97 -12.52
C PRO A 485 3.77 -23.16 -13.36
N ALA A 486 4.29 -24.37 -13.14
CA ALA A 486 3.95 -25.54 -13.94
C ALA A 486 2.53 -26.03 -13.67
N ALA A 487 2.08 -25.97 -12.41
CA ALA A 487 0.70 -26.31 -12.05
C ALA A 487 -0.32 -25.29 -12.58
N CYS A 488 0.02 -24.00 -12.57
CA CYS A 488 -0.88 -22.92 -12.99
C CYS A 488 -0.81 -22.61 -14.50
N ASP A 489 0.33 -22.85 -15.14
CA ASP A 489 0.65 -22.43 -16.50
C ASP A 489 1.57 -23.45 -17.20
N GLY A 490 1.15 -24.72 -17.27
CA GLY A 490 1.92 -25.79 -17.89
C GLY A 490 2.31 -25.55 -19.36
N ASP A 491 1.56 -24.71 -20.07
CA ASP A 491 1.83 -24.32 -21.46
C ASP A 491 2.72 -23.07 -21.57
N GLY A 492 3.06 -22.41 -20.46
CA GLY A 492 3.91 -21.22 -20.49
C GLY A 492 3.27 -19.99 -21.16
N ARG A 493 1.98 -19.78 -20.97
CA ARG A 493 1.19 -18.69 -21.56
C ARG A 493 1.22 -17.40 -20.73
N VAL A 494 1.71 -17.42 -19.50
CA VAL A 494 1.78 -16.26 -18.61
C VAL A 494 3.17 -15.63 -18.68
N VAL A 495 3.23 -14.32 -18.93
CA VAL A 495 4.48 -13.55 -18.91
C VAL A 495 4.30 -12.36 -17.98
N GLU A 496 5.25 -12.17 -17.07
CA GLU A 496 5.34 -10.97 -16.25
C GLU A 496 6.61 -10.19 -16.60
N VAL A 497 6.46 -8.89 -16.87
CA VAL A 497 7.55 -7.97 -17.21
C VAL A 497 7.34 -6.62 -16.52
N ALA A 498 8.41 -5.87 -16.33
CA ALA A 498 8.34 -4.53 -15.75
C ALA A 498 8.41 -3.41 -16.79
N SER A 499 8.69 -3.70 -18.06
CA SER A 499 8.82 -2.67 -19.11
C SER A 499 8.71 -3.26 -20.51
N TYR A 500 8.58 -2.38 -21.51
CA TYR A 500 8.60 -2.78 -22.92
C TYR A 500 9.97 -3.35 -23.32
N GLU A 501 11.05 -2.83 -22.77
CA GLU A 501 12.42 -3.31 -22.99
C GLU A 501 12.58 -4.75 -22.47
N GLU A 502 12.06 -5.04 -21.28
CA GLU A 502 12.05 -6.40 -20.73
C GLU A 502 11.21 -7.36 -21.57
N TRP A 503 10.08 -6.89 -22.09
CA TRP A 503 9.29 -7.68 -23.04
C TRP A 503 10.11 -8.04 -24.28
N LEU A 504 10.78 -7.07 -24.91
CA LEU A 504 11.61 -7.31 -26.10
C LEU A 504 12.81 -8.23 -25.83
N ALA A 505 13.35 -8.22 -24.61
CA ALA A 505 14.43 -9.10 -24.19
C ALA A 505 14.00 -10.57 -24.05
N LEU A 506 12.69 -10.86 -24.03
CA LEU A 506 12.20 -12.24 -23.98
C LEU A 506 12.42 -12.97 -25.32
N PRO A 507 12.70 -14.29 -25.27
CA PRO A 507 12.74 -15.15 -26.45
C PRO A 507 11.48 -15.00 -27.32
N ALA A 508 11.63 -15.06 -28.64
CA ALA A 508 10.54 -14.85 -29.59
C ALA A 508 9.41 -15.88 -29.38
N GLU A 509 9.77 -17.13 -29.07
CA GLU A 509 8.86 -18.23 -28.78
C GLU A 509 8.03 -17.93 -27.52
N ARG A 510 8.65 -17.35 -26.49
CA ARG A 510 7.96 -16.97 -25.26
C ARG A 510 6.96 -15.84 -25.49
N ARG A 511 7.34 -14.85 -26.31
CA ARG A 511 6.44 -13.77 -26.71
C ARG A 511 5.26 -14.29 -27.55
N ALA A 512 5.50 -15.22 -28.47
CA ALA A 512 4.45 -15.81 -29.31
C ALA A 512 3.46 -16.69 -28.51
N ALA A 513 3.95 -17.41 -27.50
CA ALA A 513 3.12 -18.26 -26.63
C ALA A 513 2.28 -17.46 -25.63
N ALA A 514 2.67 -16.23 -25.30
CA ALA A 514 1.99 -15.41 -24.30
C ALA A 514 0.50 -15.20 -24.64
N ARG A 515 -0.36 -15.49 -23.67
CA ARG A 515 -1.80 -15.16 -23.69
C ARG A 515 -2.20 -14.31 -22.49
N VAL A 516 -1.43 -14.33 -21.42
CA VAL A 516 -1.63 -13.48 -20.23
C VAL A 516 -0.36 -12.68 -20.00
N VAL A 517 -0.49 -11.35 -20.04
CA VAL A 517 0.62 -10.43 -19.75
C VAL A 517 0.35 -9.72 -18.44
N LEU A 518 1.30 -9.83 -17.50
CA LEU A 518 1.34 -9.04 -16.27
C LEU A 518 2.38 -7.93 -16.46
N LEU A 519 1.94 -6.68 -16.43
CA LEU A 519 2.83 -5.52 -16.40
C LEU A 519 2.97 -5.04 -14.96
N THR A 520 4.18 -5.15 -14.40
CA THR A 520 4.46 -4.83 -13.00
C THR A 520 5.79 -4.11 -12.88
N HIS A 521 5.76 -2.79 -12.69
CA HIS A 521 6.99 -2.01 -12.55
C HIS A 521 7.80 -2.45 -11.33
N HIS A 522 9.13 -2.40 -11.45
CA HIS A 522 10.04 -2.81 -10.38
C HIS A 522 9.90 -1.97 -9.13
N GLU A 523 9.54 -0.70 -9.26
CA GLU A 523 9.30 0.22 -8.16
C GLU A 523 7.83 0.38 -7.78
N ASP A 524 6.90 -0.37 -8.40
CA ASP A 524 5.49 -0.36 -7.99
C ASP A 524 5.36 -0.94 -6.55
N PRO A 525 4.88 -0.15 -5.57
CA PRO A 525 4.64 -0.64 -4.21
C PRO A 525 3.43 -1.58 -4.09
N VAL A 526 2.47 -1.56 -5.00
CA VAL A 526 1.21 -2.31 -4.91
C VAL A 526 1.43 -3.84 -4.94
N PRO A 527 2.26 -4.39 -5.84
CA PRO A 527 2.62 -5.82 -5.86
C PRO A 527 3.54 -6.25 -4.71
N LYS A 528 4.06 -5.30 -3.92
CA LYS A 528 5.09 -5.52 -2.89
C LYS A 528 4.56 -5.36 -1.47
N LEU A 529 3.46 -4.65 -1.29
CA LEU A 529 2.85 -4.41 0.02
C LEU A 529 2.03 -5.62 0.48
N GLY A 530 2.66 -6.49 1.28
CA GLY A 530 2.00 -7.63 1.92
C GLY A 530 2.19 -7.66 3.43
N LEU A 531 1.29 -8.34 4.15
CA LEU A 531 1.43 -8.58 5.60
C LEU A 531 2.78 -9.23 6.00
N PRO A 532 3.36 -10.17 5.22
CA PRO A 532 4.68 -10.71 5.52
C PRO A 532 5.77 -9.65 5.66
N LEU A 533 5.66 -8.51 4.96
CA LEU A 533 6.66 -7.42 5.00
C LEU A 533 6.84 -6.82 6.40
N LEU A 534 5.84 -6.98 7.28
CA LEU A 534 5.93 -6.57 8.69
C LEU A 534 7.01 -7.36 9.45
N ILE A 535 7.21 -8.63 9.09
CA ILE A 535 8.02 -9.57 9.88
C ILE A 535 9.06 -10.38 9.10
N GLN A 536 9.04 -10.33 7.77
CA GLN A 536 9.93 -11.06 6.88
C GLN A 536 10.53 -10.13 5.83
N ALA A 537 11.83 -10.30 5.55
CA ALA A 537 12.49 -9.56 4.48
C ALA A 537 11.99 -10.08 3.13
N PRO A 538 11.61 -9.19 2.19
CA PRO A 538 11.11 -9.60 0.89
C PRO A 538 12.25 -9.85 -0.09
N ASP A 539 11.99 -10.66 -1.12
CA ASP A 539 12.99 -11.02 -2.14
C ASP A 539 13.41 -9.82 -2.99
N TRP A 540 12.52 -8.85 -3.22
CA TRP A 540 12.82 -7.63 -3.97
C TRP A 540 13.79 -6.66 -3.24
N LEU A 541 14.08 -6.89 -1.95
CA LEU A 541 15.17 -6.22 -1.21
C LEU A 541 16.43 -7.09 -1.12
N GLY A 542 16.50 -8.19 -1.87
CA GLY A 542 17.64 -9.08 -1.96
C GLY A 542 18.90 -8.44 -2.58
N PRO A 543 19.93 -9.26 -2.84
CA PRO A 543 21.18 -8.79 -3.46
C PRO A 543 21.00 -8.36 -4.92
N VAL A 544 20.11 -9.03 -5.65
CA VAL A 544 19.71 -8.65 -7.01
C VAL A 544 18.42 -7.83 -6.92
N ARG A 545 18.42 -6.64 -7.50
CA ARG A 545 17.29 -5.70 -7.45
C ARG A 545 16.99 -5.18 -8.83
N GLY A 546 15.70 -5.09 -9.17
CA GLY A 546 15.27 -4.46 -10.41
C GLY A 546 15.63 -2.97 -10.47
N PRO A 547 15.67 -2.39 -11.68
CA PRO A 547 15.77 -0.94 -11.87
C PRO A 547 14.81 -0.16 -10.96
N GLY A 548 15.22 1.03 -10.52
CA GLY A 548 14.37 1.88 -9.65
C GLY A 548 14.33 1.47 -8.17
N ILE A 549 14.65 0.21 -7.80
CA ILE A 549 14.69 -0.21 -6.39
C ILE A 549 15.97 0.32 -5.72
N PRO A 550 15.88 1.16 -4.66
CA PRO A 550 17.07 1.81 -4.10
C PRO A 550 18.05 0.82 -3.48
N GLN A 551 19.32 0.86 -3.89
CA GLN A 551 20.38 -0.03 -3.35
C GLN A 551 20.66 0.19 -1.86
N ALA A 552 20.44 1.40 -1.35
CA ALA A 552 20.60 1.73 0.07
C ALA A 552 19.44 1.25 0.96
N ALA A 553 18.29 0.86 0.38
CA ALA A 553 17.15 0.38 1.15
C ALA A 553 17.49 -0.95 1.84
N ARG A 554 17.13 -1.09 3.11
CA ARG A 554 17.28 -2.32 3.88
C ARG A 554 15.94 -2.69 4.48
N TRP A 555 15.65 -3.99 4.50
CA TRP A 555 14.47 -4.44 5.20
C TRP A 555 14.62 -4.17 6.71
N ARG A 556 13.60 -3.55 7.29
CA ARG A 556 13.48 -3.27 8.71
C ARG A 556 12.08 -3.68 9.17
N PRO A 557 11.96 -4.54 10.20
CA PRO A 557 10.67 -5.02 10.68
C PRO A 557 9.71 -3.86 10.95
N PHE A 558 8.48 -3.98 10.46
CA PHE A 558 7.43 -2.94 10.47
C PHE A 558 7.75 -1.65 9.67
N VAL A 559 8.98 -1.13 9.75
CA VAL A 559 9.38 0.13 9.10
C VAL A 559 9.29 0.04 7.58
N THR A 560 9.77 -1.05 6.97
CA THR A 560 9.69 -1.21 5.51
C THR A 560 8.25 -1.29 5.04
N ALA A 561 7.38 -2.02 5.75
CA ALA A 561 5.96 -2.09 5.42
C ALA A 561 5.28 -0.71 5.49
N LEU A 562 5.61 0.10 6.51
CA LEU A 562 5.10 1.46 6.62
C LEU A 562 5.59 2.35 5.47
N ILE A 563 6.87 2.28 5.11
CA ILE A 563 7.43 3.06 3.98
C ILE A 563 6.74 2.64 2.68
N THR A 564 6.65 1.35 2.40
CA THR A 564 5.98 0.83 1.19
C THR A 564 4.49 1.19 1.17
N PHE A 565 3.82 1.24 2.33
CA PHE A 565 2.44 1.73 2.40
C PHE A 565 2.32 3.21 2.03
N VAL A 566 3.23 4.06 2.50
CA VAL A 566 3.27 5.48 2.10
C VAL A 566 3.64 5.63 0.64
N ASP A 567 4.60 4.85 0.13
CA ASP A 567 4.93 4.81 -1.29
C ASP A 567 3.68 4.44 -2.12
N MET A 568 2.88 3.47 -1.68
CA MET A 568 1.61 3.12 -2.35
C MET A 568 0.63 4.29 -2.42
N LEU A 569 0.51 5.08 -1.35
CA LEU A 569 -0.33 6.29 -1.37
C LEU A 569 0.21 7.34 -2.35
N ASN A 570 1.52 7.42 -2.52
CA ASN A 570 2.16 8.34 -3.45
C ASN A 570 2.07 7.86 -4.91
N ALA A 571 2.05 6.55 -5.13
CA ALA A 571 2.06 5.91 -6.45
C ALA A 571 0.80 6.17 -7.29
N ILE A 572 -0.30 6.58 -6.65
CA ILE A 572 -1.59 6.83 -7.32
C ILE A 572 -1.79 8.30 -7.71
N HIS A 573 -0.82 9.16 -7.42
CA HIS A 573 -0.89 10.58 -7.79
C HIS A 573 -0.31 10.79 -9.19
N VAL A 574 -1.20 11.07 -10.14
CA VAL A 574 -0.86 11.31 -11.54
C VAL A 574 -0.95 12.79 -11.90
N VAL A 575 -0.07 13.22 -12.80
CA VAL A 575 -0.14 14.55 -13.43
C VAL A 575 -0.82 14.41 -14.79
N PRO A 576 -1.92 15.15 -15.04
CA PRO A 576 -2.60 15.10 -16.34
C PRO A 576 -1.68 15.50 -17.50
N GLY A 577 -1.75 14.77 -18.62
CA GLY A 577 -0.94 14.97 -19.83
C GLY A 577 0.50 14.48 -19.71
N GLN A 578 0.99 14.18 -18.50
CA GLN A 578 2.32 13.65 -18.26
C GLN A 578 2.22 12.15 -17.97
N PHE A 579 2.32 11.35 -19.03
CA PHE A 579 2.34 9.90 -18.94
C PHE A 579 3.75 9.45 -18.61
N VAL A 580 3.94 8.84 -17.45
CA VAL A 580 5.21 8.25 -17.02
C VAL A 580 5.04 6.75 -16.79
N SER A 581 6.17 6.04 -16.74
CA SER A 581 6.29 4.61 -16.45
C SER A 581 6.96 4.46 -15.09
N LEU A 582 6.26 4.91 -14.04
CA LEU A 582 6.83 4.99 -12.69
C LEU A 582 5.82 4.59 -11.62
N GLY A 583 6.20 3.67 -10.76
CA GLY A 583 5.37 3.21 -9.66
C GLY A 583 4.10 2.56 -10.18
N HIS A 584 2.94 3.04 -9.73
CA HIS A 584 1.63 2.53 -10.14
C HIS A 584 1.01 3.32 -11.30
N ASP A 585 1.77 4.21 -11.94
CA ASP A 585 1.35 4.88 -13.17
C ASP A 585 1.83 4.09 -14.38
N TYR A 586 0.88 3.43 -15.04
CA TYR A 586 1.13 2.59 -16.22
C TYR A 586 0.85 3.33 -17.54
N ARG A 587 0.39 4.59 -17.50
CA ARG A 587 -0.09 5.30 -18.70
C ARG A 587 1.01 5.42 -19.77
N GLY A 588 2.27 5.52 -19.36
CA GLY A 588 3.43 5.58 -20.27
C GLY A 588 3.60 4.34 -21.16
N ASP A 589 3.23 3.17 -20.66
CA ASP A 589 3.43 1.88 -21.33
C ASP A 589 2.15 1.30 -21.94
N LEU A 590 1.00 1.73 -21.41
CA LEU A 590 -0.23 0.97 -21.55
C LEU A 590 -0.70 0.83 -23.00
N ALA A 591 -0.55 1.87 -23.83
CA ALA A 591 -0.93 1.78 -25.24
C ALA A 591 -0.15 0.68 -25.98
N ARG A 592 1.17 0.58 -25.72
CA ARG A 592 2.03 -0.46 -26.31
C ARG A 592 1.67 -1.84 -25.80
N PHE A 593 1.42 -1.96 -24.49
CA PHE A 593 1.04 -3.24 -23.89
C PHE A 593 -0.35 -3.70 -24.29
N VAL A 594 -1.30 -2.80 -24.52
CA VAL A 594 -2.62 -3.14 -25.08
C VAL A 594 -2.46 -3.71 -26.49
N ARG A 595 -1.68 -3.05 -27.36
CA ARG A 595 -1.36 -3.56 -28.70
C ARG A 595 -0.75 -4.96 -28.63
N LEU A 596 0.27 -5.14 -27.78
CA LEU A 596 1.01 -6.40 -27.65
C LEU A 596 0.17 -7.52 -27.03
N ALA A 597 -0.42 -7.25 -25.87
CA ALA A 597 -1.12 -8.25 -25.07
C ALA A 597 -2.39 -8.73 -25.78
N PHE A 598 -3.05 -7.88 -26.56
CA PHE A 598 -4.26 -8.24 -27.33
C PHE A 598 -3.99 -8.55 -28.80
N ASP A 599 -2.74 -8.48 -29.24
CA ASP A 599 -2.30 -8.87 -30.59
C ASP A 599 -3.07 -8.10 -31.67
N LEU A 600 -2.93 -6.77 -31.59
CA LEU A 600 -3.57 -5.82 -32.48
C LEU A 600 -2.57 -5.28 -33.50
N PRO A 601 -2.93 -5.25 -34.79
CA PRO A 601 -2.05 -4.72 -35.81
C PRO A 601 -1.98 -3.19 -35.69
N ALA A 602 -0.78 -2.65 -35.53
CA ALA A 602 -0.50 -1.22 -35.64
C ALA A 602 0.98 -1.00 -35.94
N ASP A 603 1.27 -0.08 -36.86
CA ASP A 603 2.62 0.36 -37.14
C ASP A 603 3.11 1.39 -36.12
N ALA A 604 4.38 1.78 -36.21
CA ALA A 604 4.98 2.74 -35.29
C ALA A 604 4.38 4.15 -35.40
N ALA A 605 3.92 4.56 -36.59
CA ALA A 605 3.36 5.88 -36.83
C ALA A 605 1.97 6.01 -36.21
N THR A 606 1.10 5.02 -36.40
CA THR A 606 -0.20 4.91 -35.74
C THR A 606 -0.03 4.88 -34.22
N MET A 607 0.91 4.08 -33.71
CA MET A 607 1.16 4.04 -32.26
C MET A 607 1.60 5.39 -31.71
N ALA A 608 2.48 6.11 -32.40
CA ALA A 608 2.89 7.44 -31.98
C ALA A 608 1.73 8.45 -32.02
N ALA A 609 0.83 8.35 -33.02
CA ALA A 609 -0.36 9.20 -33.10
C ALA A 609 -1.35 8.92 -31.95
N VAL A 610 -1.61 7.65 -31.66
CA VAL A 610 -2.45 7.21 -30.54
C VAL A 610 -1.86 7.69 -29.20
N GLU A 611 -0.56 7.48 -28.98
CA GLU A 611 0.12 7.94 -27.77
C GLU A 611 0.05 9.46 -27.57
N ARG A 612 0.10 10.26 -28.64
CA ARG A 612 -0.11 11.71 -28.55
C ARG A 612 -1.57 12.06 -28.23
N ALA A 613 -2.52 11.48 -28.96
CA ALA A 613 -3.95 11.73 -28.77
C ALA A 613 -4.41 11.41 -27.35
N LEU A 614 -3.93 10.31 -26.75
CA LEU A 614 -4.23 9.94 -25.37
C LEU A 614 -3.80 11.01 -24.36
N ARG A 615 -2.61 11.61 -24.54
CA ARG A 615 -2.10 12.67 -23.64
C ARG A 615 -2.90 13.96 -23.79
N GLU A 616 -3.20 14.35 -25.02
CA GLU A 616 -4.00 15.54 -25.34
C GLU A 616 -5.42 15.42 -24.79
N ARG A 617 -6.04 14.24 -24.96
CA ARG A 617 -7.39 13.97 -24.43
C ARG A 617 -7.42 13.98 -22.91
N GLU A 618 -6.44 13.38 -22.22
CA GLU A 618 -6.40 13.45 -20.75
C GLU A 618 -6.30 14.91 -20.28
N LEU A 619 -5.47 15.72 -20.96
CA LEU A 619 -5.32 17.13 -20.65
C LEU A 619 -6.63 17.89 -20.87
N HIS A 620 -7.32 17.65 -21.99
CA HIS A 620 -8.64 18.23 -22.28
C HIS A 620 -9.64 17.95 -21.16
N TRP A 621 -9.78 16.68 -20.76
CA TRP A 621 -10.69 16.29 -19.68
C TRP A 621 -10.27 16.86 -18.33
N ALA A 622 -8.98 16.94 -18.04
CA ALA A 622 -8.47 17.59 -16.83
C ALA A 622 -8.84 19.07 -16.77
N HIS A 623 -8.73 19.80 -17.88
CA HIS A 623 -9.18 21.19 -17.95
C HIS A 623 -10.69 21.31 -17.70
N ARG A 624 -11.52 20.46 -18.33
CA ARG A 624 -12.98 20.47 -18.11
C ARG A 624 -13.37 20.18 -16.66
N ARG A 625 -12.60 19.38 -15.93
CA ARG A 625 -12.82 19.10 -14.50
C ARG A 625 -12.64 20.35 -13.63
N VAL A 626 -11.66 21.19 -13.95
CA VAL A 626 -11.33 22.40 -13.18
C VAL A 626 -12.19 23.60 -13.61
N ALA A 627 -12.50 23.72 -14.89
CA ALA A 627 -13.11 24.93 -15.46
C ALA A 627 -14.63 25.05 -15.28
N GLY A 628 -15.33 23.98 -14.86
CA GLY A 628 -16.78 24.00 -14.64
C GLY A 628 -17.59 24.27 -15.91
N GLY A 629 -17.77 23.25 -16.76
CA GLY A 629 -18.62 23.31 -17.95
C GLY A 629 -17.92 23.85 -19.22
N PRO A 630 -18.54 23.64 -20.41
CA PRO A 630 -17.85 23.77 -21.69
C PRO A 630 -17.47 25.23 -21.97
N LYS A 631 -16.16 25.49 -22.04
CA LYS A 631 -15.65 26.55 -22.89
C LYS A 631 -15.18 25.87 -24.16
N ASP A 632 -15.77 26.22 -25.29
CA ASP A 632 -15.30 25.83 -26.61
C ASP A 632 -13.80 26.08 -26.70
N VAL A 633 -13.03 25.00 -26.62
CA VAL A 633 -11.66 24.97 -27.10
C VAL A 633 -11.76 24.29 -28.45
N THR A 634 -11.95 25.11 -29.48
CA THR A 634 -11.70 24.71 -30.86
C THR A 634 -10.27 24.18 -30.94
N LEU A 635 -10.13 22.90 -31.31
CA LEU A 635 -8.85 22.31 -31.68
C LEU A 635 -8.29 23.12 -32.87
N PRO A 636 -6.99 23.49 -32.87
CA PRO A 636 -6.39 24.11 -34.03
C PRO A 636 -6.42 23.13 -35.21
N ALA A 637 -6.84 23.64 -36.37
CA ALA A 637 -7.04 22.91 -37.62
C ALA A 637 -5.75 22.29 -38.19
#